data_AF-A0A8J2HQF6-F1
#
_entry.id   AF-A0A8J2HQF6-F1
#
_cell.length_a   1.000
_cell.length_b   1.000
_cell.length_c   1.000
_cell.angle_alpha   90.00
_cell.angle_beta   90.00
_cell.angle_gamma   90.00
#
_symmetry.space_group_name_H-M   'P 1'
#
loop_
_entity.id
_entity.type
_entity.pdbx_description
1 polymer ?
#
loop_
_entity_poly.entity_id
_entity_poly.type
_entity_poly.pdbx_seq_one_letter_code
_entity_poly.pdbx_strand_id
1 'polypeptide(L)'
;MRLSIFNENDRVLLLGEGNFSFSVELFQHNLKVSLTATCYESEPISESAEKNIEYLKNNGVSILLGVDATKLEDHPGLKIQKFTKIIFNFPHVLSKMRLDLNRSLLQNFFQSAGNILEPGGLILVTLCNGQGGTCYDKPQRLWSDSWKIKEMAAHGNFILSAVEPFVASHFQNYSSTGFRGQDKWFFMDSALTHVFQQADPCFLEQFKPDQSIDSTSSNLYVRWSDLNPDRKEIFGPPDFTFDLTFIVTENIDQTRFYIVLYNNFGRIIKNVQFIRYYKFPDTEKISLTYRITYQSDEIPLYRKRMQSFRRIGISTIRNTIRKHPLCSTVIPKHEIINRNILYPGVHCSACLFTNTEEPVATALRSRKRKSQSDNYLKFTDIKALKVIGGSGGDGHISFLQLFMNENAGPDGGDGGHGGHVIFEATKDVKDLTHVPSQVRAENGEKGYPKNCAGKNARHNVIKVPVGTIVRDPDGNILADLDEDGMMFIAARGGAGGHGNAFFCSDVHQAPKISEVGATGEDKQYLLELRSMANIGLIGLPNAGKSTLLRAISRARPKVAPYPFTTLRPHLGMVLYDDYEQIAVADLPGLIEDSHKNRGLGIMFLKHAERCAALIFILDLTAEEPWEQFNILRNEIDQFSATLCDRSILIIANKIDVPGTEEKLNKLKEKLNLPIIPISAKVGTNVGILLKEIRILYDKEVEEKNTKMLMEKEE
;
A
#
# COMPACT_ATOMS: atom_id res chain seq x y z
N MET A 1 -31.37 14.58 18.73
CA MET A 1 -31.86 15.63 19.62
C MET A 1 -33.25 15.30 20.12
N ARG A 2 -33.36 14.95 21.41
CA ARG A 2 -34.64 14.87 22.12
C ARG A 2 -34.91 16.20 22.83
N LEU A 3 -36.18 16.55 23.03
CA LEU A 3 -36.56 17.76 23.78
C LEU A 3 -36.11 17.69 25.25
N SER A 4 -35.88 16.49 25.78
CA SER A 4 -35.36 16.25 27.14
C SER A 4 -33.94 16.79 27.38
N ILE A 5 -33.23 17.26 26.35
CA ILE A 5 -31.89 17.83 26.51
C ILE A 5 -31.92 19.26 27.04
N PHE A 6 -33.08 19.93 27.01
CA PHE A 6 -33.26 21.29 27.48
C PHE A 6 -33.77 21.33 28.91
N ASN A 7 -33.21 22.24 29.71
CA ASN A 7 -33.64 22.55 31.06
C ASN A 7 -34.29 23.94 31.09
N GLU A 8 -35.17 24.17 32.07
CA GLU A 8 -35.74 25.49 32.30
C GLU A 8 -34.61 26.51 32.54
N ASN A 9 -34.71 27.71 31.95
CA ASN A 9 -33.74 28.80 32.00
C ASN A 9 -32.43 28.60 31.23
N ASP A 10 -32.33 27.58 30.35
CA ASP A 10 -31.19 27.48 29.45
C ASP A 10 -31.08 28.71 28.53
N ARG A 11 -29.85 29.20 28.32
CA ARG A 11 -29.52 30.21 27.31
C ARG A 11 -29.01 29.49 26.07
N VAL A 12 -29.86 29.41 25.06
CA VAL A 12 -29.64 28.61 23.85
C VAL A 12 -29.28 29.52 22.68
N LEU A 13 -28.11 29.28 22.08
CA LEU A 13 -27.68 29.89 20.83
C LEU A 13 -27.91 28.92 19.67
N LEU A 14 -28.73 29.31 18.69
CA LEU A 14 -28.92 28.58 17.44
C LEU A 14 -28.07 29.22 16.33
N LEU A 15 -27.24 28.41 15.66
CA LEU A 15 -26.32 28.86 14.61
C LEU A 15 -26.75 28.38 13.22
N GLY A 16 -26.67 29.29 12.24
CA GLY A 16 -26.84 28.96 10.83
C GLY A 16 -28.28 28.73 10.40
N GLU A 17 -29.24 29.39 11.04
CA GLU A 17 -30.67 29.30 10.73
C GLU A 17 -31.02 30.11 9.48
N GLY A 18 -30.95 29.51 8.30
CA GLY A 18 -31.25 30.21 7.03
C GLY A 18 -32.68 30.77 6.93
N ASN A 19 -33.67 30.04 7.47
CA ASN A 19 -35.09 30.42 7.43
C ASN A 19 -35.76 30.52 8.82
N PHE A 20 -35.00 30.34 9.90
CA PHE A 20 -35.48 30.40 11.29
C PHE A 20 -36.61 29.41 11.65
N SER A 21 -36.90 28.42 10.80
CA SER A 21 -38.01 27.48 11.02
C SER A 21 -37.81 26.58 12.25
N PHE A 22 -36.57 26.17 12.52
CA PHE A 22 -36.26 25.41 13.74
C PHE A 22 -36.44 26.26 14.99
N SER A 23 -36.03 27.53 14.92
CA SER A 23 -36.17 28.48 16.01
C SER A 23 -37.63 28.71 16.39
N VAL A 24 -38.53 28.85 15.41
CA VAL A 24 -39.98 28.95 15.62
C VAL A 24 -40.53 27.69 16.29
N GLU A 25 -40.19 26.53 15.76
CA GLU A 25 -40.68 25.24 16.28
C GLU A 25 -40.20 25.02 17.73
N LEU A 26 -38.92 25.32 18.02
CA LEU A 26 -38.36 25.20 19.37
C LEU A 26 -39.04 26.14 20.36
N PHE A 27 -39.39 27.36 19.93
CA PHE A 27 -40.16 28.30 20.75
C PHE A 27 -41.57 27.79 21.04
N GLN A 28 -42.25 27.21 20.03
CA GLN A 28 -43.62 26.67 20.18
C GLN A 28 -43.70 25.49 21.16
N HIS A 29 -42.62 24.73 21.36
CA HIS A 29 -42.54 23.69 22.39
C HIS A 29 -42.54 24.23 23.84
N ASN A 30 -42.49 25.55 24.03
CA ASN A 30 -42.61 26.25 25.30
C ASN A 30 -41.69 25.70 26.42
N LEU A 31 -40.42 25.48 26.07
CA LEU A 31 -39.42 24.88 26.96
C LEU A 31 -38.91 25.84 28.06
N LYS A 32 -39.43 27.08 28.14
CA LYS A 32 -38.97 28.15 29.05
C LYS A 32 -37.45 28.41 28.98
N VAL A 33 -36.91 28.44 27.76
CA VAL A 33 -35.51 28.73 27.48
C VAL A 33 -35.36 30.14 26.90
N SER A 34 -34.22 30.79 27.15
CA SER A 34 -33.86 32.05 26.50
C SER A 34 -33.18 31.74 25.17
N LEU A 35 -33.84 32.10 24.07
CA LEU A 35 -33.41 31.74 22.72
C LEU A 35 -32.74 32.92 22.02
N THR A 36 -31.57 32.69 21.44
CA THR A 36 -30.92 33.58 20.48
C THR A 36 -30.71 32.81 19.18
N ALA A 37 -31.36 33.25 18.10
CA ALA A 37 -31.24 32.60 16.80
C ALA A 37 -30.41 33.46 15.85
N THR A 38 -29.54 32.81 15.08
CA THR A 38 -28.56 33.51 14.23
C THR A 38 -28.50 32.95 12.82
N CYS A 39 -28.17 33.82 11.87
CA CYS A 39 -28.00 33.49 10.46
C CYS A 39 -26.66 34.05 9.94
N TYR A 40 -26.07 33.38 8.96
CA TYR A 40 -24.81 33.83 8.35
C TYR A 40 -25.04 35.02 7.40
N GLU A 41 -26.17 35.02 6.71
CA GLU A 41 -26.56 36.08 5.80
C GLU A 41 -26.91 37.36 6.56
N SER A 42 -26.51 38.51 6.00
CA SER A 42 -26.79 39.84 6.58
C SER A 42 -28.25 40.25 6.41
N GLU A 43 -28.97 39.63 5.48
CA GLU A 43 -30.37 39.90 5.14
C GLU A 43 -31.16 38.59 5.01
N PRO A 44 -32.48 38.60 5.29
CA PRO A 44 -33.34 37.43 5.10
C PRO A 44 -33.37 36.98 3.64
N ILE A 45 -33.22 35.67 3.41
CA ILE A 45 -33.10 35.12 2.05
C ILE A 45 -34.47 34.84 1.40
N SER A 46 -35.54 34.75 2.20
CA SER A 46 -36.89 34.41 1.73
C SER A 46 -37.99 35.13 2.51
N GLU A 47 -39.16 35.29 1.89
CA GLU A 47 -40.36 35.83 2.53
C GLU A 47 -40.79 34.99 3.75
N SER A 48 -40.55 33.67 3.72
CA SER A 48 -40.77 32.80 4.88
C SER A 48 -39.81 33.09 6.03
N ALA A 49 -38.55 33.41 5.74
CA ALA A 49 -37.58 33.81 6.75
C ALA A 49 -37.98 35.14 7.39
N GLU A 50 -38.45 36.12 6.61
CA GLU A 50 -38.95 37.40 7.13
C GLU A 50 -40.11 37.21 8.10
N LYS A 51 -41.12 36.41 7.72
CA LYS A 51 -42.27 36.08 8.58
C LYS A 51 -41.85 35.40 9.87
N ASN A 52 -40.92 34.45 9.79
CA ASN A 52 -40.40 33.75 10.98
C ASN A 52 -39.60 34.68 11.90
N ILE A 53 -38.77 35.56 11.34
CA ILE A 53 -38.02 36.57 12.10
C ILE A 53 -38.98 37.53 12.80
N GLU A 54 -40.01 38.02 12.10
CA GLU A 54 -41.02 38.91 12.67
C GLU A 54 -41.78 38.23 13.82
N TYR A 55 -42.22 36.99 13.61
CA TYR A 55 -42.86 36.18 14.66
C TYR A 55 -41.96 36.02 15.89
N LEU A 56 -40.70 35.66 15.70
CA LEU A 56 -39.75 35.45 16.79
C LEU A 56 -39.46 36.75 17.55
N LYS A 57 -39.25 37.86 16.85
CA LYS A 57 -39.04 39.18 17.47
C LYS A 57 -40.24 39.65 18.27
N ASN A 58 -41.45 39.48 17.74
CA ASN A 58 -42.70 39.82 18.45
C ASN A 58 -42.89 39.00 19.73
N ASN A 59 -42.30 37.82 19.79
CA ASN A 59 -42.30 36.93 20.96
C ASN A 59 -41.05 37.07 21.84
N GLY A 60 -40.23 38.11 21.64
CA GLY A 60 -39.10 38.43 22.51
C GLY A 60 -37.84 37.59 22.30
N VAL A 61 -37.74 36.83 21.20
CA VAL A 61 -36.53 36.06 20.84
C VAL A 61 -35.48 36.99 20.21
N SER A 62 -34.23 36.86 20.64
CA SER A 62 -33.11 37.64 20.10
C SER A 62 -32.69 37.10 18.74
N ILE A 63 -32.66 37.94 17.71
CA ILE A 63 -32.28 37.57 16.34
C ILE A 63 -31.02 38.35 15.93
N LEU A 64 -29.98 37.64 15.50
CA LEU A 64 -28.74 38.23 14.99
C LEU A 64 -28.45 37.75 13.56
N LEU A 65 -28.22 38.68 12.64
CA LEU A 65 -27.88 38.41 11.23
C LEU A 65 -26.40 38.68 10.99
N GLY A 66 -25.81 38.09 9.95
CA GLY A 66 -24.38 38.28 9.64
C GLY A 66 -23.42 37.58 10.61
N VAL A 67 -23.87 36.53 11.30
CA VAL A 67 -23.06 35.82 12.31
C VAL A 67 -22.22 34.74 11.64
N ASP A 68 -20.89 34.92 11.66
CA ASP A 68 -19.94 33.89 11.25
C ASP A 68 -19.69 32.90 12.39
N ALA A 69 -20.13 31.65 12.19
CA ALA A 69 -19.94 30.58 13.17
C ALA A 69 -18.46 30.24 13.46
N THR A 70 -17.53 30.65 12.59
CA THR A 70 -16.09 30.47 12.79
C THR A 70 -15.44 31.57 13.64
N LYS A 71 -16.17 32.67 13.91
CA LYS A 71 -15.70 33.87 14.62
C LYS A 71 -16.82 34.51 15.46
N LEU A 72 -17.46 33.70 16.30
CA LEU A 72 -18.58 34.11 17.15
C LEU A 72 -18.21 35.25 18.11
N GLU A 73 -16.96 35.31 18.57
CA GLU A 73 -16.45 36.36 19.46
C GLU A 73 -16.34 37.74 18.81
N ASP A 74 -16.27 37.80 17.47
CA ASP A 74 -16.15 39.05 16.73
C ASP A 74 -17.50 39.76 16.61
N HIS A 75 -18.61 39.02 16.69
CA HIS A 75 -19.93 39.60 16.57
C HIS A 75 -20.33 40.36 17.85
N PRO A 76 -20.66 41.67 17.76
CA PRO A 76 -20.87 42.52 18.93
C PRO A 76 -22.02 42.04 19.83
N GLY A 77 -23.05 41.42 19.25
CA GLY A 77 -24.19 40.87 19.99
C GLY A 77 -23.88 39.58 20.77
N LEU A 78 -22.83 38.84 20.40
CA LEU A 78 -22.45 37.58 21.05
C LEU A 78 -21.31 37.75 22.05
N LYS A 79 -20.44 38.75 21.83
CA LYS A 79 -19.27 39.02 22.65
C LYS A 79 -19.56 39.23 24.15
N ILE A 80 -20.75 39.73 24.48
CA ILE A 80 -21.14 40.12 25.84
C ILE A 80 -21.87 38.97 26.56
N GLN A 81 -22.44 38.02 25.81
CA GLN A 81 -23.31 36.99 26.36
C GLN A 81 -22.63 35.63 26.40
N LYS A 82 -22.92 34.88 27.46
CA LYS A 82 -22.48 33.51 27.65
C LYS A 82 -23.67 32.57 27.50
N PHE A 83 -23.48 31.40 26.87
CA PHE A 83 -24.57 30.47 26.54
C PHE A 83 -24.37 29.11 27.21
N THR A 84 -25.46 28.53 27.73
CA THR A 84 -25.43 27.19 28.35
C THR A 84 -25.48 26.10 27.28
N LYS A 85 -26.11 26.39 26.13
CA LYS A 85 -26.16 25.49 24.98
C LYS A 85 -25.93 26.24 23.67
N ILE A 86 -25.08 25.67 22.81
CA ILE A 86 -24.87 26.15 21.44
C ILE A 86 -25.25 25.01 20.50
N ILE A 87 -26.16 25.26 19.57
CA ILE A 87 -26.69 24.26 18.63
C ILE A 87 -26.31 24.67 17.22
N PHE A 88 -25.65 23.77 16.49
CA PHE A 88 -25.32 23.94 15.08
C PHE A 88 -25.84 22.75 14.28
N ASN A 89 -27.00 22.94 13.64
CA ASN A 89 -27.67 21.88 12.89
C ASN A 89 -27.21 21.88 11.43
N PHE A 90 -26.78 20.71 10.95
CA PHE A 90 -26.37 20.45 9.57
C PHE A 90 -25.39 21.49 8.96
N PRO A 91 -24.31 21.86 9.68
CA PRO A 91 -23.33 22.83 9.20
C PRO A 91 -22.70 22.36 7.88
N HIS A 92 -22.55 23.22 6.86
CA HIS A 92 -21.81 22.87 5.64
C HIS A 92 -21.39 24.12 4.86
N VAL A 93 -20.27 24.03 4.13
CA VAL A 93 -19.79 25.07 3.21
C VAL A 93 -20.08 24.64 1.77
N LEU A 94 -21.01 25.32 1.09
CA LEU A 94 -21.44 25.07 -0.30
C LEU A 94 -22.05 23.68 -0.57
N SER A 95 -21.30 22.61 -0.34
CA SER A 95 -21.68 21.22 -0.62
C SER A 95 -21.14 20.26 0.43
N LYS A 96 -21.97 19.27 0.79
CA LYS A 96 -21.59 18.17 1.67
C LYS A 96 -20.40 17.33 1.19
N MET A 97 -20.04 17.40 -0.10
CA MET A 97 -18.92 16.65 -0.68
C MET A 97 -17.57 17.34 -0.52
N ARG A 98 -17.53 18.63 -0.14
CA ARG A 98 -16.27 19.35 0.09
C ARG A 98 -15.76 19.11 1.51
N LEU A 99 -15.24 17.90 1.74
CA LEU A 99 -14.86 17.41 3.07
C LEU A 99 -13.89 18.33 3.82
N ASP A 100 -12.86 18.84 3.15
CA ASP A 100 -11.85 19.67 3.81
C ASP A 100 -12.41 21.02 4.27
N LEU A 101 -13.26 21.66 3.47
CA LEU A 101 -13.94 22.90 3.87
C LEU A 101 -14.92 22.68 5.03
N ASN A 102 -15.66 21.57 5.02
CA ASN A 102 -16.60 21.24 6.10
C ASN A 102 -15.87 20.91 7.40
N ARG A 103 -14.70 20.25 7.32
CA ARG A 103 -13.80 20.02 8.47
C ARG A 103 -13.27 21.34 9.02
N SER A 104 -12.76 22.22 8.18
CA SER A 104 -12.27 23.55 8.61
C SER A 104 -13.38 24.40 9.24
N LEU A 105 -14.61 24.35 8.72
CA LEU A 105 -15.77 25.01 9.33
C LEU A 105 -15.98 24.50 10.76
N LEU A 106 -16.06 23.18 10.96
CA LEU A 106 -16.25 22.59 12.29
C LEU A 106 -15.09 22.91 13.24
N GLN A 107 -13.85 22.80 12.75
CA GLN A 107 -12.64 23.08 13.54
C GLN A 107 -12.65 24.51 14.08
N ASN A 108 -12.86 25.49 13.20
CA ASN A 108 -12.87 26.90 13.60
C ASN A 108 -14.09 27.22 14.47
N PHE A 109 -15.24 26.61 14.19
CA PHE A 109 -16.43 26.72 15.03
C PHE A 109 -16.17 26.25 16.46
N PHE A 110 -15.58 25.07 16.68
CA PHE A 110 -15.32 24.58 18.03
C PHE A 110 -14.31 25.47 18.78
N GLN A 111 -13.31 26.03 18.08
CA GLN A 111 -12.37 26.98 18.68
C GLN A 111 -13.07 28.26 19.14
N SER A 112 -13.92 28.82 18.29
CA SER A 112 -14.67 30.05 18.56
C SER A 112 -15.76 29.86 19.63
N ALA A 113 -16.52 28.77 19.56
CA ALA A 113 -17.62 28.49 20.47
C ALA A 113 -17.17 28.35 21.93
N GLY A 114 -15.95 27.85 22.18
CA GLY A 114 -15.36 27.79 23.52
C GLY A 114 -15.24 29.14 24.21
N ASN A 115 -15.13 30.23 23.45
CA ASN A 115 -15.00 31.59 24.00
C ASN A 115 -16.33 32.16 24.50
N ILE A 116 -17.48 31.68 24.02
CA ILE A 116 -18.82 32.18 24.38
C ILE A 116 -19.68 31.17 25.16
N LEU A 117 -19.20 29.93 25.32
CA LEU A 117 -19.83 28.93 26.16
C LEU A 117 -19.61 29.21 27.65
N GLU A 118 -20.62 28.93 28.47
CA GLU A 118 -20.48 28.94 29.93
C GLU A 118 -19.69 27.72 30.42
N PRO A 119 -19.03 27.79 31.60
CA PRO A 119 -18.49 26.61 32.25
C PRO A 119 -19.57 25.54 32.45
N GLY A 120 -19.32 24.31 31.97
CA GLY A 120 -20.29 23.22 32.02
C GLY A 120 -21.37 23.25 30.92
N GLY A 121 -21.33 24.24 30.02
CA GLY A 121 -22.21 24.31 28.87
C GLY A 121 -21.97 23.18 27.86
N LEU A 122 -22.95 23.00 26.96
CA LEU A 122 -22.94 21.93 25.96
C LEU A 122 -22.99 22.48 24.53
N ILE A 123 -22.23 21.86 23.63
CA ILE A 123 -22.30 22.12 22.19
C ILE A 123 -22.99 20.93 21.52
N LEU A 124 -24.03 21.19 20.75
CA LEU A 124 -24.79 20.17 20.02
C LEU A 124 -24.60 20.38 18.52
N VAL A 125 -23.99 19.41 17.85
CA VAL A 125 -23.81 19.43 16.40
C VAL A 125 -24.57 18.28 15.76
N THR A 126 -25.56 18.60 14.93
CA THR A 126 -26.36 17.59 14.22
C THR A 126 -25.82 17.39 12.81
N LEU A 127 -25.52 16.13 12.45
CA LEU A 127 -25.05 15.75 11.12
C LEU A 127 -25.92 14.64 10.53
N CYS A 128 -25.98 14.53 9.20
CA CYS A 128 -26.64 13.40 8.55
C CYS A 128 -25.88 12.10 8.87
N ASN A 129 -26.62 11.00 8.94
CA ASN A 129 -26.06 9.69 9.25
C ASN A 129 -24.90 9.32 8.29
N GLY A 130 -23.79 8.85 8.82
CA GLY A 130 -22.59 8.51 8.05
C GLY A 130 -21.59 9.66 7.88
N GLN A 131 -21.94 10.91 8.22
CA GLN A 131 -21.03 12.05 8.07
C GLN A 131 -20.08 12.20 9.25
N GLY A 132 -20.50 11.92 10.49
CA GLY A 132 -19.74 12.27 11.70
C GLY A 132 -18.38 11.56 11.82
N GLY A 133 -18.28 10.33 11.29
CA GLY A 133 -17.09 9.48 11.46
C GLY A 133 -17.03 8.82 12.83
N THR A 134 -18.18 8.68 13.51
CA THR A 134 -18.29 8.02 14.80
C THR A 134 -18.67 6.55 14.64
N CYS A 135 -18.45 5.74 15.68
CA CYS A 135 -18.87 4.34 15.67
C CYS A 135 -20.40 4.17 15.63
N TYR A 136 -21.17 5.23 15.88
CA TYR A 136 -22.64 5.24 15.84
C TYR A 136 -23.20 5.44 14.44
N ASP A 137 -22.40 5.93 13.49
CA ASP A 137 -22.80 6.15 12.10
C ASP A 137 -23.10 4.81 11.39
N LYS A 138 -24.23 4.76 10.67
CA LYS A 138 -24.66 3.59 9.88
C LYS A 138 -25.17 4.02 8.50
N PRO A 139 -24.49 3.68 7.38
CA PRO A 139 -23.27 2.86 7.30
C PRO A 139 -22.03 3.61 7.78
N GLN A 140 -21.06 2.88 8.33
CA GLN A 140 -19.75 3.45 8.65
C GLN A 140 -19.00 3.78 7.35
N ARG A 141 -18.61 5.05 7.19
CA ARG A 141 -17.74 5.49 6.10
C ARG A 141 -16.27 5.27 6.46
N LEU A 142 -15.41 5.22 5.45
CA LEU A 142 -13.97 5.28 5.65
C LEU A 142 -13.62 6.53 6.46
N TRP A 143 -12.64 6.43 7.38
CA TRP A 143 -12.21 7.55 8.22
C TRP A 143 -11.83 8.79 7.40
N SER A 144 -11.14 8.57 6.27
CA SER A 144 -10.74 9.59 5.29
C SER A 144 -11.92 10.32 4.65
N ASP A 145 -13.09 9.70 4.61
CA ASP A 145 -14.28 10.16 3.86
C ASP A 145 -15.38 10.69 4.80
N SER A 146 -15.07 10.78 6.10
CA SER A 146 -15.93 11.31 7.16
C SER A 146 -15.55 12.75 7.53
N TRP A 147 -16.41 13.43 8.28
CA TRP A 147 -16.17 14.80 8.75
C TRP A 147 -15.32 14.84 10.02
N LYS A 148 -14.96 13.67 10.58
CA LYS A 148 -14.03 13.53 11.71
C LYS A 148 -14.43 14.41 12.90
N ILE A 149 -15.72 14.44 13.26
CA ILE A 149 -16.26 15.45 14.18
C ILE A 149 -15.57 15.45 15.55
N LYS A 150 -15.18 14.29 16.07
CA LYS A 150 -14.42 14.18 17.34
C LYS A 150 -13.06 14.89 17.25
N GLU A 151 -12.38 14.75 16.12
CA GLU A 151 -11.08 15.37 15.88
C GLU A 151 -11.22 16.90 15.78
N MET A 152 -12.24 17.38 15.06
CA MET A 152 -12.52 18.81 14.92
C MET A 152 -12.90 19.44 16.26
N ALA A 153 -13.68 18.74 17.09
CA ALA A 153 -14.04 19.17 18.45
C ALA A 153 -12.82 19.26 19.38
N ALA A 154 -11.87 18.33 19.25
CA ALA A 154 -10.67 18.32 20.06
C ALA A 154 -9.80 19.57 19.87
N HIS A 155 -9.81 20.19 18.68
CA HIS A 155 -9.12 21.47 18.44
C HIS A 155 -9.66 22.63 19.29
N GLY A 156 -10.90 22.54 19.78
CA GLY A 156 -11.51 23.50 20.71
C GLY A 156 -11.54 23.03 22.16
N ASN A 157 -10.80 21.97 22.53
CA ASN A 157 -10.86 21.32 23.85
C ASN A 157 -12.24 20.76 24.22
N PHE A 158 -12.99 20.25 23.25
CA PHE A 158 -14.28 19.61 23.49
C PHE A 158 -14.20 18.09 23.42
N ILE A 159 -14.87 17.40 24.35
CA ILE A 159 -15.01 15.92 24.36
C ILE A 159 -16.43 15.52 23.96
N LEU A 160 -16.57 14.38 23.28
CA LEU A 160 -17.88 13.86 22.91
C LEU A 160 -18.50 13.16 24.12
N SER A 161 -19.54 13.78 24.68
CA SER A 161 -20.25 13.27 25.86
C SER A 161 -21.33 12.26 25.48
N ALA A 162 -22.11 12.54 24.44
CA ALA A 162 -23.20 11.67 24.00
C ALA A 162 -23.46 11.78 22.49
N VAL A 163 -24.09 10.75 21.92
CA VAL A 163 -24.65 10.78 20.56
C VAL A 163 -26.11 10.35 20.63
N GLU A 164 -26.99 11.20 20.15
CA GLU A 164 -28.44 10.98 20.18
C GLU A 164 -29.06 11.03 18.78
N PRO A 165 -30.08 10.22 18.47
CA PRO A 165 -30.80 10.34 17.21
C PRO A 165 -31.53 11.68 17.12
N PHE A 166 -31.45 12.34 15.98
CA PHE A 166 -32.27 13.51 15.63
C PHE A 166 -33.66 13.05 15.22
N VAL A 167 -34.66 13.33 16.07
CA VAL A 167 -36.04 12.88 15.87
C VAL A 167 -36.80 13.98 15.13
N ALA A 168 -36.76 13.93 13.81
CA ALA A 168 -37.39 14.94 12.95
C ALA A 168 -38.91 15.07 13.20
N SER A 169 -39.58 14.01 13.65
CA SER A 169 -41.02 14.02 13.97
C SER A 169 -41.40 14.97 15.12
N HIS A 170 -40.45 15.38 15.97
CA HIS A 170 -40.69 16.40 16.99
C HIS A 170 -40.68 17.82 16.43
N PHE A 171 -40.21 18.00 15.18
CA PHE A 171 -40.04 19.31 14.56
C PHE A 171 -40.73 19.32 13.19
N GLN A 172 -42.07 19.23 13.18
CA GLN A 172 -42.82 18.95 11.95
C GLN A 172 -42.71 20.07 10.91
N ASN A 173 -42.56 21.31 11.37
CA ASN A 173 -42.42 22.48 10.50
C ASN A 173 -40.96 22.88 10.24
N TYR A 174 -39.99 22.10 10.73
CA TYR A 174 -38.58 22.40 10.51
C TYR A 174 -38.18 22.03 9.08
N SER A 175 -37.78 23.03 8.31
CA SER A 175 -37.22 22.85 6.97
C SER A 175 -35.77 23.31 6.97
N SER A 176 -34.84 22.36 6.96
CA SER A 176 -33.43 22.65 6.72
C SER A 176 -33.22 22.92 5.24
N THR A 177 -32.91 24.17 4.89
CA THR A 177 -32.60 24.61 3.52
C THR A 177 -31.09 24.78 3.36
N GLY A 178 -30.55 24.37 2.21
CA GLY A 178 -29.12 24.49 1.91
C GLY A 178 -28.72 25.90 1.48
N PHE A 179 -27.41 26.11 1.33
CA PHE A 179 -26.81 27.37 0.86
C PHE A 179 -27.57 27.98 -0.33
N ARG A 180 -27.98 29.25 -0.20
CA ARG A 180 -28.74 30.08 -1.17
C ARG A 180 -30.24 29.79 -1.33
N GLY A 181 -30.89 29.13 -0.37
CA GLY A 181 -32.35 28.99 -0.38
C GLY A 181 -32.90 28.21 -1.58
N GLN A 182 -32.06 27.43 -2.27
CA GLN A 182 -32.54 26.46 -3.24
C GLN A 182 -33.13 25.30 -2.44
N ASP A 183 -34.43 25.07 -2.59
CA ASP A 183 -35.25 24.05 -1.90
C ASP A 183 -34.80 22.60 -2.15
N LYS A 184 -33.56 22.26 -1.82
CA LYS A 184 -33.09 20.88 -1.71
C LYS A 184 -33.14 20.51 -0.23
N TRP A 185 -34.15 19.71 0.09
CA TRP A 185 -34.43 19.25 1.44
C TRP A 185 -33.26 18.39 1.93
N PHE A 186 -32.77 18.64 3.15
CA PHE A 186 -31.89 17.69 3.80
C PHE A 186 -32.69 16.45 4.20
N PHE A 187 -32.17 15.27 3.86
CA PHE A 187 -32.66 14.03 4.45
C PHE A 187 -32.28 14.03 5.93
N MET A 188 -33.24 14.43 6.77
CA MET A 188 -33.10 14.46 8.23
C MET A 188 -33.29 13.07 8.86
N ASP A 189 -33.81 12.11 8.09
CA ASP A 189 -34.04 10.75 8.55
C ASP A 189 -32.73 10.09 9.02
N SER A 190 -32.76 9.57 10.24
CA SER A 190 -31.62 8.93 10.91
C SER A 190 -30.43 9.84 11.22
N ALA A 191 -30.57 11.16 11.13
CA ALA A 191 -29.50 12.09 11.52
C ALA A 191 -29.10 11.93 13.00
N LEU A 192 -27.87 12.29 13.33
CA LEU A 192 -27.29 12.12 14.67
C LEU A 192 -26.85 13.47 15.23
N THR A 193 -27.28 13.75 16.45
CA THR A 193 -26.84 14.91 17.25
C THR A 193 -25.70 14.48 18.16
N HIS A 194 -24.55 15.10 17.98
CA HIS A 194 -23.34 14.88 18.75
C HIS A 194 -23.26 15.94 19.84
N VAL A 195 -23.24 15.51 21.10
CA VAL A 195 -23.23 16.38 22.27
C VAL A 195 -21.81 16.44 22.82
N PHE A 196 -21.27 17.64 22.86
CA PHE A 196 -19.91 17.93 23.30
C PHE A 196 -19.92 18.76 24.58
N GLN A 197 -18.96 18.47 25.45
CA GLN A 197 -18.71 19.21 26.68
C GLN A 197 -17.27 19.74 26.66
N GLN A 198 -17.08 20.95 27.18
CA GLN A 198 -15.74 21.51 27.33
C GLN A 198 -14.94 20.68 28.33
N ALA A 199 -13.76 20.24 27.93
CA ALA A 199 -12.81 19.59 28.83
C ALA A 199 -11.81 20.60 29.36
N ASP A 200 -11.35 20.40 30.60
CA ASP A 200 -10.26 21.19 31.15
C ASP A 200 -9.04 21.09 30.21
N PRO A 201 -8.43 22.23 29.82
CA PRO A 201 -7.19 22.18 29.08
C PRO A 201 -6.17 21.46 29.96
N CYS A 202 -5.52 20.44 29.42
CA CYS A 202 -4.46 19.74 30.15
C CYS A 202 -3.25 20.69 30.25
N PHE A 203 -3.25 21.59 31.23
CA PHE A 203 -2.28 22.68 31.34
C PHE A 203 -0.89 22.19 31.78
N LEU A 204 0.13 22.76 31.14
CA LEU A 204 1.57 22.50 31.29
C LEU A 204 2.19 22.99 32.62
N GLU A 205 1.46 23.68 33.48
CA GLU A 205 2.06 24.37 34.65
C GLU A 205 2.47 23.44 35.80
N GLN A 206 2.09 22.16 35.78
CA GLN A 206 2.62 21.14 36.69
C GLN A 206 3.88 20.42 36.16
N PHE A 207 4.51 20.92 35.09
CA PHE A 207 5.62 20.28 34.40
C PHE A 207 6.90 21.15 34.32
N LYS A 208 7.20 21.95 35.35
CA LYS A 208 8.58 22.42 35.58
C LYS A 208 9.39 21.28 36.22
N PRO A 209 10.46 20.76 35.62
CA PRO A 209 11.42 19.95 36.37
C PRO A 209 12.10 20.85 37.41
N ASP A 210 12.21 20.37 38.66
CA ASP A 210 12.83 21.08 39.81
C ASP A 210 14.33 21.39 39.64
N GLN A 211 14.93 21.04 38.51
CA GLN A 211 16.26 21.48 38.15
C GLN A 211 16.26 21.99 36.71
N SER A 212 16.58 23.27 36.57
CA SER A 212 17.04 23.86 35.32
C SER A 212 18.29 23.10 34.87
N ILE A 213 18.12 22.11 34.00
CA ILE A 213 19.24 21.56 33.25
C ILE A 213 19.65 22.66 32.27
N ASP A 214 20.80 23.23 32.57
CA ASP A 214 21.45 24.30 31.82
C ASP A 214 21.48 23.93 30.33
N SER A 215 20.72 24.67 29.53
CA SER A 215 20.50 24.43 28.09
C SER A 215 21.70 24.84 27.22
N THR A 216 22.88 25.02 27.81
CA THR A 216 24.07 25.55 27.14
C THR A 216 25.11 24.47 26.82
N SER A 217 24.96 23.23 27.28
CA SER A 217 25.94 22.17 27.04
C SER A 217 25.32 20.86 26.54
N SER A 218 24.85 20.83 25.29
CA SER A 218 24.90 19.65 24.41
C SER A 218 24.28 19.97 23.05
N ASN A 219 25.15 20.16 22.05
CA ASN A 219 24.82 20.20 20.62
C ASN A 219 24.30 18.83 20.15
N LEU A 220 23.09 18.44 20.57
CA LEU A 220 22.48 17.16 20.24
C LEU A 220 21.20 17.31 19.39
N TYR A 221 21.05 18.45 18.73
CA TYR A 221 19.93 18.73 17.81
C TYR A 221 20.48 19.08 16.43
N VAL A 222 20.29 18.17 15.47
CA VAL A 222 20.57 18.44 14.06
C VAL A 222 19.34 19.14 13.48
N ARG A 223 19.49 20.38 13.02
CA ARG A 223 18.40 21.10 12.33
C ARG A 223 18.39 20.73 10.86
N TRP A 224 17.20 20.72 10.24
CA TRP A 224 17.07 20.52 8.79
C TRP A 224 17.94 21.49 7.97
N SER A 225 18.08 22.72 8.44
CA SER A 225 18.96 23.75 7.86
C SER A 225 20.44 23.38 7.82
N ASP A 226 20.89 22.51 8.72
CA ASP A 226 22.30 22.15 8.88
C ASP A 226 22.67 20.96 7.99
N LEU A 227 21.67 20.20 7.51
CA LEU A 227 21.84 19.05 6.62
C LEU A 227 21.74 19.43 5.13
N ASN A 228 21.13 20.57 4.79
CA ASN A 228 20.97 21.06 3.42
C ASN A 228 21.00 22.60 3.35
N PRO A 229 22.19 23.23 3.47
CA PRO A 229 22.33 24.69 3.47
C PRO A 229 21.91 25.35 2.14
N ASP A 230 22.09 24.66 1.00
CA ASP A 230 21.88 25.21 -0.35
C ASP A 230 20.46 25.07 -0.92
N ARG A 231 19.54 24.40 -0.21
CA ARG A 231 18.18 24.08 -0.70
C ARG A 231 17.04 24.65 0.16
N LYS A 232 17.32 25.68 0.97
CA LYS A 232 16.36 26.31 1.89
C LYS A 232 15.09 26.87 1.22
N GLU A 233 15.17 27.28 -0.03
CA GLU A 233 14.06 28.01 -0.69
C GLU A 233 13.09 27.12 -1.47
N ILE A 234 13.41 25.83 -1.69
CA ILE A 234 12.64 24.98 -2.63
C ILE A 234 11.71 23.98 -1.91
N PHE A 235 12.10 23.48 -0.73
CA PHE A 235 11.33 22.45 -0.01
C PHE A 235 11.08 22.89 1.44
N GLY A 236 9.82 22.98 1.85
CA GLY A 236 9.44 23.22 3.26
C GLY A 236 9.88 22.07 4.21
N PRO A 237 9.64 22.19 5.53
CA PRO A 237 10.02 21.16 6.51
C PRO A 237 9.51 19.77 6.12
N PRO A 238 10.29 18.69 6.33
CA PRO A 238 9.87 17.34 5.97
C PRO A 238 8.71 16.84 6.82
N ASP A 239 7.87 16.00 6.22
CA ASP A 239 6.82 15.25 6.93
C ASP A 239 7.43 14.01 7.60
N PHE A 240 7.16 13.84 8.89
CA PHE A 240 7.50 12.66 9.68
C PHE A 240 6.23 11.89 10.03
N THR A 241 6.31 10.56 10.02
CA THR A 241 5.17 9.71 10.38
C THR A 241 5.55 8.71 11.48
N PHE A 242 4.70 8.55 12.49
CA PHE A 242 4.86 7.53 13.52
C PHE A 242 3.54 6.86 13.90
N ASP A 243 3.61 5.56 14.22
CA ASP A 243 2.46 4.81 14.72
C ASP A 243 2.48 4.80 16.26
N LEU A 244 1.47 5.40 16.88
CA LEU A 244 1.24 5.42 18.31
C LEU A 244 0.16 4.41 18.68
N THR A 245 0.52 3.38 19.45
CA THR A 245 -0.44 2.45 20.04
C THR A 245 -0.59 2.70 21.52
N PHE A 246 -1.84 2.81 22.00
CA PHE A 246 -2.14 2.87 23.41
C PHE A 246 -3.15 1.79 23.83
N ILE A 247 -2.92 1.23 25.02
CA ILE A 247 -3.77 0.22 25.65
C ILE A 247 -4.53 0.87 26.80
N VAL A 248 -5.83 0.69 26.78
CA VAL A 248 -6.78 1.33 27.67
C VAL A 248 -7.56 0.28 28.45
N THR A 249 -7.76 0.50 29.75
CA THR A 249 -8.54 -0.38 30.64
C THR A 249 -10.00 0.05 30.78
N GLU A 250 -10.33 1.29 30.43
CA GLU A 250 -11.70 1.83 30.45
C GLU A 250 -12.03 2.49 29.10
N ASN A 251 -13.28 2.84 28.91
CA ASN A 251 -13.83 3.49 27.72
C ASN A 251 -13.26 4.93 27.57
N ILE A 252 -11.94 5.10 27.40
CA ILE A 252 -11.34 6.42 27.16
C ILE A 252 -11.93 6.92 25.85
N ASP A 253 -12.65 8.03 25.96
CA ASP A 253 -13.14 8.76 24.80
C ASP A 253 -11.94 9.13 23.92
N GLN A 254 -11.97 8.67 22.67
CA GLN A 254 -10.97 8.98 21.64
C GLN A 254 -10.70 10.49 21.57
N THR A 255 -11.68 11.31 21.91
CA THR A 255 -11.54 12.76 21.95
C THR A 255 -10.49 13.25 22.95
N ARG A 256 -10.34 12.62 24.13
CA ARG A 256 -9.26 12.95 25.09
C ARG A 256 -7.88 12.69 24.50
N PHE A 257 -7.74 11.61 23.73
CA PHE A 257 -6.49 11.34 23.01
C PHE A 257 -6.17 12.47 22.01
N TYR A 258 -7.15 12.86 21.18
CA TYR A 258 -6.99 13.95 20.24
C TYR A 258 -6.67 15.29 20.93
N ILE A 259 -7.33 15.62 22.05
CA ILE A 259 -7.06 16.84 22.82
C ILE A 259 -5.60 16.89 23.28
N VAL A 260 -5.10 15.80 23.87
CA VAL A 260 -3.71 15.73 24.35
C VAL A 260 -2.75 15.82 23.20
N LEU A 261 -3.06 15.14 22.09
CA LEU A 261 -2.25 15.14 20.90
C LEU A 261 -2.16 16.55 20.28
N TYR A 262 -3.29 17.22 20.05
CA TYR A 262 -3.32 18.55 19.45
C TYR A 262 -2.85 19.66 20.42
N ASN A 263 -3.05 19.54 21.73
CA ASN A 263 -2.48 20.51 22.68
C ASN A 263 -0.96 20.42 22.77
N ASN A 264 -0.37 19.22 22.65
CA ASN A 264 1.09 19.05 22.74
C ASN A 264 1.82 19.22 21.40
N PHE A 265 1.16 18.93 20.28
CA PHE A 265 1.79 18.81 18.96
C PHE A 265 1.01 19.53 17.84
N GLY A 266 -0.11 20.18 18.13
CA GLY A 266 -1.12 20.50 17.10
C GLY A 266 -0.70 21.45 15.99
N ARG A 267 0.32 22.30 16.17
CA ARG A 267 0.84 23.16 15.07
C ARG A 267 1.65 22.40 14.03
N ILE A 268 2.22 21.27 14.43
CA ILE A 268 3.09 20.45 13.60
C ILE A 268 2.36 19.23 13.06
N ILE A 269 1.28 18.76 13.70
CA ILE A 269 0.51 17.62 13.21
C ILE A 269 -0.21 17.97 11.89
N LYS A 270 0.03 17.13 10.89
CA LYS A 270 -0.56 17.23 9.55
C LYS A 270 -1.73 16.26 9.36
N ASN A 271 -1.62 15.04 9.91
CA ASN A 271 -2.66 14.02 9.77
C ASN A 271 -2.64 13.03 10.94
N VAL A 272 -3.82 12.58 11.36
CA VAL A 272 -3.98 11.49 12.33
C VAL A 272 -4.93 10.45 11.74
N GLN A 273 -4.41 9.25 11.48
CA GLN A 273 -5.15 8.14 10.90
C GLN A 273 -5.34 7.03 11.93
N PHE A 274 -6.58 6.62 12.16
CA PHE A 274 -6.85 5.42 12.94
C PHE A 274 -6.48 4.17 12.13
N ILE A 275 -5.60 3.31 12.65
CA ILE A 275 -5.15 2.10 11.96
C ILE A 275 -5.94 0.88 12.45
N ARG A 276 -6.01 0.68 13.76
CA ARG A 276 -6.46 -0.60 14.30
C ARG A 276 -7.12 -0.50 15.67
N TYR A 277 -8.21 -1.23 15.80
CA TYR A 277 -8.86 -1.59 17.06
C TYR A 277 -8.54 -3.05 17.41
N TYR A 278 -8.17 -3.34 18.65
CA TYR A 278 -8.06 -4.71 19.15
C TYR A 278 -8.53 -4.80 20.59
N LYS A 279 -9.59 -5.58 20.85
CA LYS A 279 -10.02 -5.92 22.20
C LYS A 279 -9.34 -7.21 22.64
N PHE A 280 -8.67 -7.19 23.79
CA PHE A 280 -8.00 -8.38 24.31
C PHE A 280 -9.06 -9.39 24.79
N PRO A 281 -8.98 -10.67 24.37
CA PRO A 281 -9.80 -11.73 24.96
C PRO A 281 -9.51 -11.81 26.46
N ASP A 282 -10.55 -12.02 27.28
CA ASP A 282 -10.46 -12.23 28.73
C ASP A 282 -9.98 -11.04 29.58
N THR A 283 -9.87 -9.84 29.00
CA THR A 283 -9.68 -8.59 29.77
C THR A 283 -10.57 -7.47 29.23
N GLU A 284 -10.92 -6.47 30.05
CA GLU A 284 -11.62 -5.26 29.57
C GLU A 284 -10.74 -4.31 28.75
N LYS A 285 -9.49 -4.73 28.45
CA LYS A 285 -8.51 -3.88 27.79
C LYS A 285 -8.76 -3.78 26.29
N ILE A 286 -8.61 -2.56 25.78
CA ILE A 286 -8.71 -2.22 24.36
C ILE A 286 -7.39 -1.59 23.91
N SER A 287 -6.86 -2.04 22.77
CA SER A 287 -5.72 -1.45 22.08
C SER A 287 -6.21 -0.64 20.89
N LEU A 288 -5.76 0.61 20.82
CA LEU A 288 -6.03 1.53 19.72
C LEU A 288 -4.70 1.98 19.11
N THR A 289 -4.54 1.81 17.79
CA THR A 289 -3.35 2.24 17.05
C THR A 289 -3.69 3.39 16.11
N TYR A 290 -2.95 4.50 16.19
CA TYR A 290 -3.07 5.66 15.33
C TYR A 290 -1.73 5.93 14.63
N ARG A 291 -1.79 6.30 13.35
CA ARG A 291 -0.66 6.82 12.58
C ARG A 291 -0.74 8.34 12.59
N ILE A 292 0.29 8.99 13.09
CA ILE A 292 0.38 10.45 13.19
C ILE A 292 1.45 10.91 12.23
N THR A 293 1.08 11.77 11.30
CA THR A 293 1.98 12.50 10.40
C THR A 293 2.08 13.93 10.88
N TYR A 294 3.30 14.46 11.01
CA TYR A 294 3.57 15.82 11.44
C TYR A 294 4.76 16.40 10.68
N GLN A 295 4.77 17.71 10.48
CA GLN A 295 5.78 18.45 9.74
C GLN A 295 6.66 19.21 10.73
N SER A 296 8.00 19.07 10.67
CA SER A 296 8.92 19.68 11.64
C SER A 296 10.31 19.92 11.02
N ASP A 297 10.99 20.99 11.42
CA ASP A 297 12.42 21.22 11.07
C ASP A 297 13.39 20.51 12.02
N GLU A 298 12.89 20.02 13.16
CA GLU A 298 13.65 19.27 14.16
C GLU A 298 13.29 17.77 14.08
N ILE A 299 14.30 16.92 13.95
CA ILE A 299 14.17 15.45 14.02
C ILE A 299 13.71 15.09 15.46
N PRO A 300 12.67 14.25 15.66
CA PRO A 300 11.89 14.31 16.90
C PRO A 300 12.65 13.96 18.18
N LEU A 301 12.64 14.96 19.06
CA LEU A 301 12.95 15.00 20.49
C LEU A 301 12.00 14.12 21.31
N TYR A 302 12.41 12.88 21.57
CA TYR A 302 11.49 11.84 22.06
C TYR A 302 11.26 11.80 23.58
N ARG A 303 12.00 12.57 24.39
CA ARG A 303 12.05 12.32 25.84
C ARG A 303 11.17 13.21 26.73
N LYS A 304 10.94 14.47 26.37
CA LYS A 304 10.26 15.45 27.26
C LYS A 304 8.74 15.56 27.05
N ARG A 305 8.24 15.54 25.81
CA ARG A 305 6.79 15.78 25.52
C ARG A 305 5.89 14.54 25.59
N MET A 306 6.44 13.32 25.45
CA MET A 306 5.66 12.06 25.50
C MET A 306 5.25 11.63 26.92
N GLN A 307 5.72 12.31 27.96
CA GLN A 307 5.39 11.99 29.36
C GLN A 307 3.94 12.35 29.73
N SER A 308 3.31 13.29 29.02
CA SER A 308 1.94 13.74 29.26
C SER A 308 0.87 12.65 29.03
N PHE A 309 1.11 11.72 28.09
CA PHE A 309 0.17 10.62 27.82
C PHE A 309 0.06 9.59 28.95
N ARG A 310 1.09 9.45 29.81
CA ARG A 310 1.11 8.42 30.88
C ARG A 310 0.08 8.65 31.99
N ARG A 311 -0.34 9.89 32.24
CA ARG A 311 -1.27 10.22 33.35
C ARG A 311 -2.75 10.02 32.99
N ILE A 312 -3.06 9.63 31.75
CA ILE A 312 -4.44 9.41 31.25
C ILE A 312 -4.79 7.91 31.25
N GLY A 313 -3.99 7.05 31.92
CA GLY A 313 -4.22 5.60 31.95
C GLY A 313 -3.68 4.84 30.73
N ILE A 314 -2.90 5.50 29.87
CA ILE A 314 -2.19 4.86 28.74
C ILE A 314 -0.96 4.13 29.28
N SER A 315 -1.08 2.80 29.39
CA SER A 315 -0.08 1.95 30.06
C SER A 315 1.17 1.65 29.22
N THR A 316 1.06 1.66 27.88
CA THR A 316 2.15 1.28 26.98
C THR A 316 2.13 2.16 25.74
N ILE A 317 3.23 2.86 25.48
CA ILE A 317 3.46 3.62 24.24
C ILE A 317 4.42 2.80 23.38
N ARG A 318 3.94 2.26 22.26
CA ARG A 318 4.80 1.79 21.17
C ARG A 318 4.79 2.84 20.08
N ASN A 319 5.97 3.21 19.63
CA ASN A 319 6.18 4.20 18.60
C ASN A 319 7.10 3.61 17.54
N THR A 320 6.81 3.90 16.29
CA THR A 320 7.59 3.44 15.14
C THR A 320 7.77 4.64 14.22
N ILE A 321 8.92 5.32 14.29
CA ILE A 321 9.23 6.46 13.43
C ILE A 321 9.62 5.92 12.05
N ARG A 322 8.91 6.33 10.98
CA ARG A 322 9.32 6.07 9.60
C ARG A 322 10.04 7.28 9.02
N LYS A 323 11.19 7.04 8.38
CA LYS A 323 12.09 8.07 7.83
C LYS A 323 11.55 8.59 6.49
N HIS A 324 11.84 9.86 6.17
CA HIS A 324 11.64 10.46 4.84
C HIS A 324 12.70 9.89 3.86
N PRO A 325 12.35 9.57 2.60
CA PRO A 325 13.24 8.90 1.64
C PRO A 325 14.55 9.66 1.33
N LEU A 326 14.59 10.97 1.54
CA LEU A 326 15.76 11.82 1.30
C LEU A 326 16.77 11.91 2.47
N CYS A 327 16.51 11.26 3.61
CA CYS A 327 17.33 11.40 4.81
C CYS A 327 18.34 10.23 4.93
N SER A 328 19.40 10.24 4.12
CA SER A 328 20.51 9.28 4.19
C SER A 328 21.69 9.86 4.99
N THR A 329 21.54 10.08 6.29
CA THR A 329 22.70 10.39 7.14
C THR A 329 22.86 9.40 8.28
N VAL A 330 24.09 8.89 8.34
CA VAL A 330 24.69 7.88 9.19
C VAL A 330 24.92 8.45 10.58
N ILE A 331 24.47 7.77 11.64
CA ILE A 331 24.99 7.98 12.99
C ILE A 331 26.03 6.86 13.23
N PRO A 332 27.30 7.19 13.51
CA PRO A 332 28.35 6.20 13.68
C PRO A 332 28.15 5.32 14.91
N LYS A 333 28.66 4.09 14.80
CA LYS A 333 28.34 2.88 15.58
C LYS A 333 28.87 2.83 17.03
N HIS A 334 29.31 3.92 17.63
CA HIS A 334 29.99 3.88 18.93
C HIS A 334 29.47 4.94 19.90
N GLU A 335 28.59 4.54 20.81
CA GLU A 335 28.66 4.92 22.23
C GLU A 335 27.69 4.06 23.06
N ILE A 336 28.28 3.18 23.88
CA ILE A 336 27.57 2.34 24.85
C ILE A 336 27.26 3.23 26.07
N ILE A 337 25.99 3.58 26.27
CA ILE A 337 25.56 4.19 27.54
C ILE A 337 25.28 3.08 28.55
N ASN A 338 26.02 3.12 29.65
CA ASN A 338 26.12 2.14 30.73
C ASN A 338 24.77 1.64 31.31
N ARG A 339 24.73 0.33 31.61
CA ARG A 339 23.56 -0.46 32.05
C ARG A 339 23.22 -0.41 33.56
N ASN A 340 23.83 0.44 34.38
CA ASN A 340 23.84 0.24 35.85
C ASN A 340 22.91 1.11 36.71
N ILE A 341 21.76 1.58 36.22
CA ILE A 341 20.76 2.24 37.10
C ILE A 341 19.35 1.74 36.76
N LEU A 342 18.99 0.54 37.23
CA LEU A 342 17.63 0.02 37.18
C LEU A 342 17.33 -0.83 38.43
N TYR A 343 16.41 -0.36 39.29
CA TYR A 343 15.29 -1.09 39.90
C TYR A 343 14.36 -0.08 40.62
N PRO A 344 13.05 -0.36 40.85
CA PRO A 344 12.14 -1.29 40.17
C PRO A 344 10.90 -0.57 39.60
N GLY A 345 10.45 -1.00 38.42
CA GLY A 345 9.18 -0.57 37.82
C GLY A 345 9.36 0.02 36.42
N VAL A 346 8.70 -0.60 35.44
CA VAL A 346 8.72 -0.32 34.00
C VAL A 346 9.82 -1.07 33.24
N HIS A 347 9.49 -2.28 32.80
CA HIS A 347 10.04 -2.86 31.58
C HIS A 347 9.66 -1.98 30.39
N CYS A 348 10.47 -0.95 30.14
CA CYS A 348 10.53 -0.32 28.83
C CYS A 348 11.35 -1.27 27.97
N SER A 349 10.68 -2.21 27.28
CA SER A 349 11.32 -2.98 26.21
C SER A 349 11.61 -1.99 25.08
N ALA A 350 12.70 -1.25 25.21
CA ALA A 350 13.37 -0.61 24.09
C ALA A 350 13.90 -1.73 23.20
N CYS A 351 13.02 -2.36 22.43
CA CYS A 351 13.43 -2.97 21.19
C CYS A 351 13.78 -1.80 20.28
N LEU A 352 15.08 -1.46 20.26
CA LEU A 352 15.70 -0.76 19.13
C LEU A 352 15.40 -1.59 17.88
N PHE A 353 14.26 -1.33 17.24
CA PHE A 353 14.05 -1.65 15.84
C PHE A 353 14.71 -0.53 15.05
N THR A 354 16.02 -0.64 14.89
CA THR A 354 16.69 -0.04 13.73
C THR A 354 16.24 -0.83 12.51
N ASN A 355 15.77 -0.11 11.49
CA ASN A 355 15.10 -0.58 10.28
C ASN A 355 13.59 -0.83 10.47
N THR A 356 12.79 0.24 10.33
CA THR A 356 11.55 0.06 9.59
C THR A 356 11.80 0.50 8.18
N GLU A 357 12.23 -0.47 7.38
CA GLU A 357 11.85 -0.61 5.99
C GLU A 357 10.31 -0.41 5.88
N GLU A 358 9.83 -0.13 4.68
CA GLU A 358 8.40 -0.07 4.34
C GLU A 358 7.60 -1.21 4.99
N PRO A 359 6.25 -1.12 5.19
CA PRO A 359 5.52 -2.23 5.78
C PRO A 359 5.71 -3.47 4.90
N VAL A 360 6.65 -4.32 5.29
CA VAL A 360 6.95 -5.58 4.62
C VAL A 360 5.66 -6.36 4.59
N ALA A 361 5.24 -6.71 3.37
CA ALA A 361 4.00 -7.41 3.11
C ALA A 361 3.86 -8.62 4.06
N THR A 362 2.67 -8.82 4.62
CA THR A 362 2.42 -9.91 5.56
C THR A 362 2.00 -11.16 4.82
N ALA A 363 2.74 -12.26 5.00
CA ALA A 363 2.35 -13.54 4.44
C ALA A 363 0.95 -13.98 4.95
N LEU A 364 -0.02 -14.17 4.05
CA LEU A 364 -1.38 -14.57 4.47
C LEU A 364 -1.39 -16.04 4.93
N ARG A 365 -2.04 -16.29 6.08
CA ARG A 365 -2.29 -17.65 6.58
C ARG A 365 -3.44 -18.31 5.81
N SER A 366 -3.29 -19.61 5.50
CA SER A 366 -4.35 -20.38 4.84
C SER A 366 -5.56 -20.61 5.77
N ARG A 367 -6.74 -20.19 5.31
CA ARG A 367 -8.05 -20.63 5.84
C ARG A 367 -8.68 -21.76 5.02
N LYS A 368 -8.05 -22.20 3.92
CA LYS A 368 -8.64 -23.14 2.96
C LYS A 368 -8.19 -24.58 3.24
N ARG A 369 -9.12 -25.54 3.22
CA ARG A 369 -8.83 -26.98 3.37
C ARG A 369 -7.90 -27.46 2.23
N LYS A 370 -6.96 -28.35 2.55
CA LYS A 370 -6.03 -28.97 1.58
C LYS A 370 -6.81 -29.77 0.53
N SER A 371 -6.49 -29.60 -0.76
CA SER A 371 -7.07 -30.37 -1.86
C SER A 371 -6.60 -31.83 -1.84
N GLN A 372 -7.49 -32.75 -2.23
CA GLN A 372 -7.25 -34.21 -2.25
C GLN A 372 -6.88 -34.78 -3.62
N SER A 373 -6.86 -33.98 -4.69
CA SER A 373 -6.62 -34.49 -6.06
C SER A 373 -5.14 -34.51 -6.44
N ASP A 374 -4.64 -35.68 -6.87
CA ASP A 374 -3.30 -35.89 -7.46
C ASP A 374 -3.32 -35.70 -8.98
N ASN A 375 -3.64 -34.49 -9.46
CA ASN A 375 -3.42 -34.14 -10.87
C ASN A 375 -2.04 -33.51 -11.04
N TYR A 376 -1.08 -34.27 -11.56
CA TYR A 376 0.25 -33.78 -11.90
C TYR A 376 0.18 -32.98 -13.22
N LEU A 377 0.08 -31.65 -13.10
CA LEU A 377 0.31 -30.76 -14.24
C LEU A 377 1.82 -30.78 -14.57
N LYS A 378 2.16 -31.21 -15.78
CA LYS A 378 3.54 -31.23 -16.29
C LYS A 378 3.94 -29.79 -16.57
N PHE A 379 4.82 -29.25 -15.73
CA PHE A 379 5.35 -27.89 -15.81
C PHE A 379 6.66 -27.92 -16.62
N THR A 380 6.82 -26.97 -17.55
CA THR A 380 7.98 -26.91 -18.48
C THR A 380 8.59 -25.51 -18.47
N ASP A 381 9.83 -25.40 -17.98
CA ASP A 381 10.57 -24.13 -17.81
C ASP A 381 11.50 -23.85 -18.97
N ILE A 382 11.93 -24.90 -19.66
CA ILE A 382 12.87 -24.83 -20.76
C ILE A 382 12.22 -25.48 -21.97
N LYS A 383 12.17 -24.75 -23.07
CA LYS A 383 11.59 -25.23 -24.32
C LYS A 383 12.48 -24.86 -25.49
N ALA A 384 13.08 -25.87 -26.11
CA ALA A 384 13.66 -25.71 -27.43
C ALA A 384 12.53 -25.69 -28.47
N LEU A 385 12.58 -24.73 -29.38
CA LEU A 385 11.65 -24.65 -30.50
C LEU A 385 12.29 -24.10 -31.76
N LYS A 386 11.66 -24.45 -32.89
CA LYS A 386 11.95 -23.90 -34.21
C LYS A 386 10.87 -22.90 -34.59
N VAL A 387 11.25 -21.68 -34.95
CA VAL A 387 10.33 -20.64 -35.42
C VAL A 387 10.56 -20.34 -36.89
N ILE A 388 9.48 -20.23 -37.66
CA ILE A 388 9.54 -19.98 -39.11
C ILE A 388 8.57 -18.84 -39.44
N GLY A 389 9.10 -17.75 -39.98
CA GLY A 389 8.30 -16.66 -40.53
C GLY A 389 7.50 -17.11 -41.76
N GLY A 390 6.37 -16.45 -42.02
CA GLY A 390 5.61 -16.71 -43.24
C GLY A 390 6.40 -16.27 -44.46
N SER A 391 6.33 -17.02 -45.56
CA SER A 391 6.85 -16.55 -46.84
C SER A 391 5.97 -15.43 -47.40
N GLY A 392 6.58 -14.49 -48.12
CA GLY A 392 5.82 -13.54 -48.93
C GLY A 392 5.11 -14.24 -50.07
N GLY A 393 3.99 -13.68 -50.52
CA GLY A 393 3.31 -14.14 -51.72
C GLY A 393 4.07 -13.75 -52.99
N ASP A 394 3.90 -14.52 -54.05
CA ASP A 394 4.54 -14.24 -55.34
C ASP A 394 3.83 -13.12 -56.09
N GLY A 395 4.60 -12.30 -56.78
CA GLY A 395 4.08 -11.34 -57.74
C GLY A 395 3.50 -12.06 -58.96
N HIS A 396 2.36 -11.58 -59.46
CA HIS A 396 1.68 -12.21 -60.59
C HIS A 396 2.13 -11.59 -61.92
N ILE A 397 2.21 -12.41 -62.97
CA ILE A 397 2.38 -11.92 -64.35
C ILE A 397 1.01 -11.98 -65.02
N SER A 398 0.44 -10.82 -65.32
CA SER A 398 -0.81 -10.74 -66.07
C SER A 398 -0.82 -9.57 -67.03
N PHE A 399 -1.67 -9.67 -68.05
CA PHE A 399 -1.89 -8.61 -69.02
C PHE A 399 -3.39 -8.37 -69.15
N LEU A 400 -3.78 -7.11 -69.08
CA LEU A 400 -5.18 -6.72 -69.14
C LEU A 400 -5.69 -6.87 -70.57
N GLN A 401 -6.84 -7.52 -70.69
CA GLN A 401 -7.58 -7.62 -71.95
C GLN A 401 -8.91 -6.88 -71.80
N LEU A 402 -9.14 -5.90 -72.66
CA LEU A 402 -10.37 -5.13 -72.71
C LEU A 402 -11.11 -5.42 -74.01
N PHE A 403 -12.42 -5.19 -74.01
CA PHE A 403 -13.21 -5.27 -75.24
C PHE A 403 -12.63 -4.32 -76.30
N MET A 404 -12.26 -4.87 -77.48
CA MET A 404 -11.56 -4.19 -78.57
C MET A 404 -10.09 -3.75 -78.32
N ASN A 405 -9.47 -4.14 -77.19
CA ASN A 405 -8.03 -3.94 -76.94
C ASN A 405 -7.41 -5.16 -76.25
N GLU A 406 -6.74 -6.01 -77.02
CA GLU A 406 -6.12 -7.25 -76.54
C GLU A 406 -4.83 -7.02 -75.73
N ASN A 407 -4.19 -5.85 -75.88
CA ASN A 407 -2.91 -5.52 -75.23
C ASN A 407 -3.06 -4.24 -74.40
N ALA A 408 -3.88 -4.27 -73.34
CA ALA A 408 -4.13 -3.09 -72.50
C ALA A 408 -3.04 -2.85 -71.42
N GLY A 409 -1.89 -3.52 -71.53
CA GLY A 409 -0.74 -3.37 -70.64
C GLY A 409 -0.67 -4.43 -69.52
N PRO A 410 0.42 -4.44 -68.73
CA PRO A 410 0.58 -5.35 -67.60
C PRO A 410 -0.38 -5.01 -66.46
N ASP A 411 -1.01 -6.02 -65.87
CA ASP A 411 -1.95 -5.86 -64.75
C ASP A 411 -1.78 -6.91 -63.65
N GLY A 412 -0.60 -7.52 -63.54
CA GLY A 412 -0.28 -8.42 -62.45
C GLY A 412 -0.01 -7.66 -61.15
N GLY A 413 -0.78 -7.97 -60.11
CA GLY A 413 -0.60 -7.40 -58.78
C GLY A 413 0.59 -8.00 -58.00
N ASP A 414 1.00 -7.27 -56.98
CA ASP A 414 2.06 -7.66 -56.04
C ASP A 414 1.58 -8.74 -55.06
N GLY A 415 2.50 -9.58 -54.57
CA GLY A 415 2.22 -10.51 -53.48
C GLY A 415 2.18 -9.81 -52.11
N GLY A 416 1.41 -10.37 -51.18
CA GLY A 416 1.32 -9.90 -49.81
C GLY A 416 2.53 -10.31 -48.96
N HIS A 417 2.79 -9.57 -47.89
CA HIS A 417 3.86 -9.90 -46.94
C HIS A 417 3.51 -11.12 -46.07
N GLY A 418 4.52 -11.93 -45.76
CA GLY A 418 4.41 -13.04 -44.83
C GLY A 418 4.30 -12.59 -43.37
N GLY A 419 3.62 -13.38 -42.56
CA GLY A 419 3.42 -13.11 -41.14
C GLY A 419 4.73 -13.22 -40.35
N HIS A 420 4.78 -12.56 -39.20
CA HIS A 420 5.91 -12.62 -38.27
C HIS A 420 5.58 -13.60 -37.16
N VAL A 421 6.58 -14.25 -36.59
CA VAL A 421 6.45 -14.97 -35.31
C VAL A 421 6.93 -14.05 -34.20
N ILE A 422 6.07 -13.79 -33.22
CA ILE A 422 6.34 -12.84 -32.13
C ILE A 422 6.13 -13.56 -30.81
N PHE A 423 7.08 -13.43 -29.88
CA PHE A 423 6.87 -13.79 -28.48
C PHE A 423 6.39 -12.56 -27.72
N GLU A 424 5.29 -12.70 -26.97
CA GLU A 424 4.72 -11.65 -26.13
C GLU A 424 4.72 -12.12 -24.69
N ALA A 425 5.40 -11.39 -23.79
CA ALA A 425 5.37 -11.68 -22.36
C ALA A 425 3.99 -11.34 -21.79
N THR A 426 3.42 -12.26 -21.00
CA THR A 426 2.15 -12.03 -20.33
C THR A 426 2.10 -12.65 -18.93
N LYS A 427 1.42 -11.99 -18.01
CA LYS A 427 1.12 -12.52 -16.66
C LYS A 427 0.09 -13.67 -16.66
N ASP A 428 -0.65 -13.85 -17.74
CA ASP A 428 -1.70 -14.87 -17.86
C ASP A 428 -1.13 -16.30 -17.96
N VAL A 429 0.11 -16.41 -18.42
CA VAL A 429 0.79 -17.68 -18.73
C VAL A 429 1.89 -17.91 -17.69
N LYS A 430 1.97 -19.15 -17.16
CA LYS A 430 2.85 -19.48 -16.03
C LYS A 430 4.01 -20.41 -16.37
N ASP A 431 3.90 -21.16 -17.47
CA ASP A 431 4.92 -22.11 -17.93
C ASP A 431 5.01 -22.09 -19.47
N LEU A 432 5.98 -22.82 -20.02
CA LEU A 432 6.19 -22.94 -21.48
C LEU A 432 5.54 -24.22 -22.04
N THR A 433 4.64 -24.86 -21.29
CA THR A 433 4.07 -26.17 -21.65
C THR A 433 3.19 -26.10 -22.89
N HIS A 434 2.45 -25.00 -23.06
CA HIS A 434 1.60 -24.75 -24.24
C HIS A 434 2.40 -24.37 -25.49
N VAL A 435 3.69 -24.03 -25.36
CA VAL A 435 4.53 -23.64 -26.51
C VAL A 435 4.87 -24.89 -27.34
N PRO A 436 4.46 -24.95 -28.62
CA PRO A 436 4.77 -26.09 -29.48
C PRO A 436 6.26 -26.08 -29.84
N SER A 437 6.81 -27.25 -30.16
CA SER A 437 8.23 -27.37 -30.55
C SER A 437 8.53 -26.77 -31.93
N GLN A 438 7.50 -26.52 -32.74
CA GLN A 438 7.61 -25.80 -34.01
C GLN A 438 6.48 -24.78 -34.13
N VAL A 439 6.84 -23.57 -34.53
CA VAL A 439 5.93 -22.44 -34.71
C VAL A 439 6.12 -21.89 -36.11
N ARG A 440 5.02 -21.65 -36.81
CA ARG A 440 5.05 -21.01 -38.14
C ARG A 440 4.04 -19.87 -38.19
N ALA A 441 4.39 -18.78 -38.87
CA ALA A 441 3.43 -17.73 -39.22
C ALA A 441 2.77 -18.02 -40.58
N GLU A 442 1.64 -17.36 -40.84
CA GLU A 442 0.91 -17.50 -42.11
C GLU A 442 1.70 -16.90 -43.28
N ASN A 443 1.58 -17.48 -44.47
CA ASN A 443 2.19 -16.94 -45.68
C ASN A 443 1.34 -15.80 -46.27
N GLY A 444 2.01 -14.86 -46.93
CA GLY A 444 1.35 -13.84 -47.74
C GLY A 444 0.65 -14.46 -48.95
N GLU A 445 -0.46 -13.86 -49.36
CA GLU A 445 -1.19 -14.31 -50.54
C GLU A 445 -0.48 -13.83 -51.82
N LYS A 446 -0.52 -14.62 -52.89
CA LYS A 446 0.02 -14.20 -54.18
C LYS A 446 -0.76 -13.02 -54.76
N GLY A 447 -0.12 -12.28 -55.67
CA GLY A 447 -0.82 -11.31 -56.49
C GLY A 447 -1.81 -11.95 -57.46
N TYR A 448 -2.73 -11.14 -57.97
CA TYR A 448 -3.77 -11.53 -58.91
C TYR A 448 -3.82 -10.58 -60.12
N PRO A 449 -4.47 -10.98 -61.23
CA PRO A 449 -4.76 -10.10 -62.35
C PRO A 449 -5.56 -8.86 -61.92
N LYS A 450 -5.65 -7.86 -62.82
CA LYS A 450 -6.36 -6.59 -62.62
C LYS A 450 -5.77 -5.71 -61.52
N ASN A 451 -4.45 -5.70 -61.40
CA ASN A 451 -3.69 -4.97 -60.38
C ASN A 451 -4.14 -5.29 -58.95
N CYS A 452 -4.56 -6.54 -58.70
CA CYS A 452 -5.06 -6.96 -57.40
C CYS A 452 -3.89 -7.51 -56.56
N ALA A 453 -3.47 -6.75 -55.56
CA ALA A 453 -2.42 -7.16 -54.65
C ALA A 453 -2.91 -8.26 -53.69
N GLY A 454 -2.00 -9.20 -53.37
CA GLY A 454 -2.24 -10.25 -52.39
C GLY A 454 -2.33 -9.69 -50.97
N LYS A 455 -3.16 -10.33 -50.14
CA LYS A 455 -3.34 -9.94 -48.74
C LYS A 455 -2.10 -10.27 -47.89
N ASN A 456 -1.74 -9.34 -47.00
CA ASN A 456 -0.73 -9.57 -45.98
C ASN A 456 -1.21 -10.63 -44.97
N ALA A 457 -0.31 -11.53 -44.58
CA ALA A 457 -0.61 -12.58 -43.62
C ALA A 457 -0.70 -12.03 -42.19
N ARG A 458 -1.46 -12.73 -41.33
CA ARG A 458 -1.52 -12.39 -39.90
C ARG A 458 -0.26 -12.86 -39.19
N HIS A 459 0.24 -12.03 -38.27
CA HIS A 459 1.35 -12.44 -37.41
C HIS A 459 0.88 -13.52 -36.41
N ASN A 460 1.78 -14.45 -36.10
CA ASN A 460 1.56 -15.47 -35.08
C ASN A 460 2.21 -15.01 -33.77
N VAL A 461 1.37 -14.57 -32.82
CA VAL A 461 1.80 -14.10 -31.51
C VAL A 461 1.68 -15.23 -30.49
N ILE A 462 2.82 -15.63 -29.92
CA ILE A 462 2.89 -16.64 -28.87
C ILE A 462 3.11 -15.97 -27.54
N LYS A 463 2.12 -16.13 -26.67
CA LYS A 463 2.19 -15.70 -25.29
C LYS A 463 3.18 -16.57 -24.51
N VAL A 464 4.17 -15.95 -23.88
CA VAL A 464 5.13 -16.60 -22.97
C VAL A 464 5.04 -15.96 -21.59
N PRO A 465 5.40 -16.66 -20.50
CA PRO A 465 5.41 -16.05 -19.19
C PRO A 465 6.39 -14.86 -19.11
N VAL A 466 6.08 -13.89 -18.25
CA VAL A 466 7.02 -12.83 -17.87
C VAL A 466 8.29 -13.43 -17.25
N GLY A 467 9.46 -12.91 -17.63
CA GLY A 467 10.78 -13.43 -17.29
C GLY A 467 11.26 -14.55 -18.21
N THR A 468 10.76 -14.65 -19.44
CA THR A 468 11.27 -15.62 -20.42
C THR A 468 12.51 -15.07 -21.12
N ILE A 469 13.62 -15.78 -21.01
CA ILE A 469 14.88 -15.50 -21.70
C ILE A 469 14.89 -16.28 -23.02
N VAL A 470 15.15 -15.58 -24.12
CA VAL A 470 15.30 -16.17 -25.46
C VAL A 470 16.78 -16.31 -25.78
N ARG A 471 17.25 -17.56 -25.92
CA ARG A 471 18.62 -17.85 -26.33
C ARG A 471 18.70 -18.43 -27.73
N ASP A 472 19.79 -18.13 -28.43
CA ASP A 472 20.18 -18.84 -29.65
C ASP A 472 20.72 -20.25 -29.32
N PRO A 473 20.94 -21.11 -30.33
CA PRO A 473 21.52 -22.44 -30.12
C PRO A 473 22.97 -22.40 -29.59
N ASP A 474 23.68 -21.29 -29.80
CA ASP A 474 25.05 -21.06 -29.34
C ASP A 474 25.11 -20.61 -27.87
N GLY A 475 23.96 -20.31 -27.26
CA GLY A 475 23.78 -19.95 -25.86
C GLY A 475 23.75 -18.45 -25.57
N ASN A 476 23.86 -17.59 -26.58
CA ASN A 476 23.78 -16.14 -26.44
C ASN A 476 22.35 -15.70 -26.11
N ILE A 477 22.20 -14.71 -25.24
CA ILE A 477 20.91 -14.13 -24.89
C ILE A 477 20.55 -13.11 -25.96
N LEU A 478 19.44 -13.35 -26.67
CA LEU A 478 18.93 -12.44 -27.70
C LEU A 478 17.88 -11.47 -27.17
N ALA A 479 17.11 -11.90 -26.16
CA ALA A 479 16.11 -11.08 -25.50
C ALA A 479 15.81 -11.61 -24.09
N ASP A 480 15.51 -10.69 -23.17
CA ASP A 480 14.87 -10.97 -21.89
C ASP A 480 13.50 -10.31 -21.92
N LEU A 481 12.44 -11.08 -21.67
CA LEU A 481 11.05 -10.62 -21.72
C LEU A 481 10.53 -10.43 -20.30
N ASP A 482 10.92 -9.34 -19.65
CA ASP A 482 10.76 -9.08 -18.21
C ASP A 482 9.54 -8.23 -17.83
N GLU A 483 8.94 -7.52 -18.80
CA GLU A 483 7.73 -6.72 -18.60
C GLU A 483 6.50 -7.35 -19.29
N ASP A 484 5.32 -7.13 -18.70
CA ASP A 484 4.04 -7.57 -19.25
C ASP A 484 3.72 -6.77 -20.53
N GLY A 485 3.45 -7.48 -21.63
CA GLY A 485 3.25 -6.90 -22.96
C GLY A 485 4.54 -6.68 -23.75
N MET A 486 5.72 -6.99 -23.20
CA MET A 486 6.98 -6.90 -23.96
C MET A 486 6.98 -7.91 -25.11
N MET A 487 7.39 -7.46 -26.30
CA MET A 487 7.35 -8.26 -27.53
C MET A 487 8.74 -8.45 -28.13
N PHE A 488 9.02 -9.66 -28.59
CA PHE A 488 10.23 -10.01 -29.35
C PHE A 488 9.86 -10.66 -30.68
N ILE A 489 10.34 -10.09 -31.79
CA ILE A 489 10.14 -10.66 -33.13
C ILE A 489 11.13 -11.82 -33.30
N ALA A 490 10.63 -13.04 -33.10
CA ALA A 490 11.41 -14.27 -33.16
C ALA A 490 11.77 -14.67 -34.60
N ALA A 491 10.85 -14.49 -35.55
CA ALA A 491 11.14 -14.71 -36.96
C ALA A 491 10.39 -13.69 -37.82
N ARG A 492 11.13 -12.96 -38.65
CA ARG A 492 10.55 -12.04 -39.63
C ARG A 492 9.93 -12.81 -40.79
N GLY A 493 8.82 -12.28 -41.28
CA GLY A 493 8.12 -12.78 -42.46
C GLY A 493 8.77 -12.23 -43.72
N GLY A 494 8.69 -12.97 -44.81
CA GLY A 494 9.23 -12.58 -46.10
C GLY A 494 8.45 -11.43 -46.73
N ALA A 495 9.16 -10.58 -47.47
CA ALA A 495 8.54 -9.56 -48.31
C ALA A 495 7.75 -10.21 -49.46
N GLY A 496 6.60 -9.65 -49.81
CA GLY A 496 5.86 -10.07 -51.00
C GLY A 496 6.60 -9.67 -52.28
N GLY A 497 6.52 -10.49 -53.31
CA GLY A 497 7.17 -10.24 -54.59
C GLY A 497 6.38 -9.26 -55.44
N HIS A 498 7.07 -8.38 -56.16
CA HIS A 498 6.46 -7.46 -57.09
C HIS A 498 5.89 -8.15 -58.34
N GLY A 499 4.68 -7.76 -58.73
CA GLY A 499 4.02 -8.20 -59.97
C GLY A 499 4.65 -7.56 -61.21
N ASN A 500 4.25 -8.01 -62.40
CA ASN A 500 4.84 -7.47 -63.62
C ASN A 500 4.53 -5.98 -63.85
N ALA A 501 3.41 -5.47 -63.32
CA ALA A 501 3.07 -4.05 -63.42
C ALA A 501 4.14 -3.13 -62.79
N PHE A 502 4.81 -3.58 -61.72
CA PHE A 502 5.87 -2.83 -61.04
C PHE A 502 7.12 -2.62 -61.92
N PHE A 503 7.43 -3.57 -62.81
CA PHE A 503 8.62 -3.52 -63.70
C PHE A 503 8.38 -2.73 -64.99
N CYS A 504 7.22 -2.09 -65.13
CA CYS A 504 6.91 -1.29 -66.31
C CYS A 504 7.83 -0.06 -66.36
N SER A 505 8.47 0.17 -67.51
CA SER A 505 9.31 1.33 -67.77
C SER A 505 9.09 1.84 -69.19
N ASP A 506 9.58 3.07 -69.47
CA ASP A 506 9.46 3.68 -70.80
C ASP A 506 10.00 2.78 -71.92
N VAL A 507 11.03 1.98 -71.61
CA VAL A 507 11.68 1.05 -72.53
C VAL A 507 10.99 -0.33 -72.53
N HIS A 508 10.50 -0.80 -71.38
CA HIS A 508 9.88 -2.12 -71.24
C HIS A 508 8.43 -1.98 -70.77
N GLN A 509 7.54 -1.74 -71.72
CA GLN A 509 6.11 -1.48 -71.49
C GLN A 509 5.27 -2.74 -71.19
N ALA A 510 5.77 -3.93 -71.54
CA ALA A 510 5.08 -5.21 -71.35
C ALA A 510 5.99 -6.27 -70.67
N PRO A 511 6.46 -6.00 -69.44
CA PRO A 511 7.33 -6.91 -68.69
C PRO A 511 6.68 -8.27 -68.48
N LYS A 512 7.46 -9.32 -68.78
CA LYS A 512 7.12 -10.74 -68.53
C LYS A 512 7.91 -11.30 -67.36
N ILE A 513 8.28 -10.43 -66.43
CA ILE A 513 9.03 -10.76 -65.22
C ILE A 513 8.17 -10.42 -64.00
N SER A 514 8.26 -11.22 -62.96
CA SER A 514 7.76 -10.92 -61.62
C SER A 514 8.76 -11.43 -60.59
N GLU A 515 8.68 -10.89 -59.39
CA GLU A 515 9.46 -11.37 -58.25
C GLU A 515 8.70 -12.46 -57.50
N VAL A 516 9.45 -13.47 -57.07
CA VAL A 516 8.98 -14.49 -56.14
C VAL A 516 9.00 -13.90 -54.74
N GLY A 517 8.01 -14.24 -53.91
CA GLY A 517 7.97 -13.80 -52.53
C GLY A 517 9.19 -14.29 -51.75
N ALA A 518 9.76 -13.45 -50.90
CA ALA A 518 10.90 -13.83 -50.08
C ALA A 518 10.50 -14.91 -49.06
N THR A 519 11.41 -15.82 -48.77
CA THR A 519 11.21 -16.81 -47.71
C THR A 519 11.28 -16.12 -46.34
N GLY A 520 10.39 -16.51 -45.43
CA GLY A 520 10.48 -16.06 -44.04
C GLY A 520 11.74 -16.58 -43.33
N GLU A 521 12.14 -15.92 -42.25
CA GLU A 521 13.28 -16.36 -41.45
C GLU A 521 13.02 -17.74 -40.83
N ASP A 522 14.04 -18.59 -40.80
CA ASP A 522 14.01 -19.88 -40.11
C ASP A 522 15.08 -19.87 -39.01
N LYS A 523 14.65 -19.85 -37.74
CA LYS A 523 15.53 -19.76 -36.57
C LYS A 523 15.15 -20.79 -35.52
N GLN A 524 16.13 -21.18 -34.70
CA GLN A 524 15.93 -22.05 -33.55
C GLN A 524 16.27 -21.29 -32.29
N TYR A 525 15.47 -21.52 -31.25
CA TYR A 525 15.64 -20.87 -29.96
C TYR A 525 15.51 -21.86 -28.82
N LEU A 526 16.20 -21.55 -27.73
CA LEU A 526 15.98 -22.12 -26.42
C LEU A 526 15.31 -21.06 -25.55
N LEU A 527 14.03 -21.26 -25.25
CA LEU A 527 13.31 -20.46 -24.27
C LEU A 527 13.62 -21.00 -22.90
N GLU A 528 14.11 -20.14 -22.02
CA GLU A 528 14.35 -20.45 -20.62
C GLU A 528 13.55 -19.48 -19.77
N LEU A 529 12.62 -19.99 -18.97
CA LEU A 529 12.02 -19.17 -17.94
C LEU A 529 13.08 -18.86 -16.87
N ARG A 530 13.26 -17.58 -16.54
CA ARG A 530 14.14 -17.14 -15.46
C ARG A 530 13.73 -17.89 -14.18
N SER A 531 14.72 -18.59 -13.60
CA SER A 531 14.58 -19.63 -12.56
C SER A 531 13.37 -19.49 -11.64
N MET A 532 12.67 -20.62 -11.47
CA MET A 532 11.39 -20.75 -10.76
C MET A 532 11.39 -20.42 -9.26
N ALA A 533 12.54 -20.25 -8.60
CA ALA A 533 12.61 -20.01 -7.17
C ALA A 533 13.36 -18.72 -6.88
N ASN A 534 12.69 -17.81 -6.20
CA ASN A 534 13.31 -16.62 -5.67
C ASN A 534 14.22 -16.98 -4.49
N ILE A 535 13.95 -18.06 -3.76
CA ILE A 535 14.71 -18.40 -2.54
C ILE A 535 15.03 -19.88 -2.49
N GLY A 536 16.30 -20.21 -2.21
CA GLY A 536 16.79 -21.58 -2.05
C GLY A 536 16.99 -21.96 -0.59
N LEU A 537 16.43 -23.07 -0.14
CA LEU A 537 16.68 -23.66 1.18
C LEU A 537 17.83 -24.66 1.11
N ILE A 538 18.93 -24.41 1.83
CA ILE A 538 20.13 -25.25 1.91
C ILE A 538 20.28 -25.80 3.32
N GLY A 539 20.79 -27.02 3.46
CA GLY A 539 21.00 -27.64 4.76
C GLY A 539 21.36 -29.11 4.60
N LEU A 540 21.89 -29.72 5.66
CA LEU A 540 22.18 -31.15 5.67
C LEU A 540 20.88 -32.00 5.55
N PRO A 541 21.01 -33.29 5.22
CA PRO A 541 19.91 -34.25 5.37
C PRO A 541 19.30 -34.15 6.78
N ASN A 542 17.98 -34.28 6.91
CA ASN A 542 17.24 -34.21 8.18
C ASN A 542 17.26 -32.87 8.95
N ALA A 543 17.86 -31.80 8.41
CA ALA A 543 17.78 -30.44 8.98
C ALA A 543 16.35 -29.88 9.02
N GLY A 544 15.40 -30.52 8.34
CA GLY A 544 13.98 -30.16 8.34
C GLY A 544 13.55 -29.25 7.20
N LYS A 545 14.34 -29.17 6.11
CA LYS A 545 14.06 -28.34 4.91
C LYS A 545 12.67 -28.57 4.33
N SER A 546 12.33 -29.82 3.99
CA SER A 546 11.03 -30.14 3.41
C SER A 546 9.87 -29.95 4.42
N THR A 547 10.14 -30.08 5.72
CA THR A 547 9.16 -29.77 6.78
C THR A 547 8.90 -28.27 6.84
N LEU A 548 9.95 -27.45 6.77
CA LEU A 548 9.85 -26.00 6.70
C LEU A 548 9.12 -25.54 5.44
N LEU A 549 9.48 -26.11 4.28
CA LEU A 549 8.82 -25.80 3.01
C LEU A 549 7.31 -26.07 3.05
N ARG A 550 6.90 -27.17 3.68
CA ARG A 550 5.48 -27.49 3.90
C ARG A 550 4.80 -26.55 4.89
N ALA A 551 5.53 -26.01 5.86
CA ALA A 551 5.00 -25.08 6.85
C ALA A 551 4.79 -23.66 6.26
N ILE A 552 5.64 -23.24 5.32
CA ILE A 552 5.56 -21.92 4.66
C ILE A 552 4.70 -21.91 3.39
N SER A 553 4.60 -23.04 2.67
CA SER A 553 3.88 -23.12 1.40
C SER A 553 2.36 -23.27 1.59
N ARG A 554 1.58 -22.50 0.83
CA ARG A 554 0.11 -22.59 0.82
C ARG A 554 -0.44 -23.86 0.15
N ALA A 555 0.33 -24.40 -0.81
CA ALA A 555 0.00 -25.62 -1.54
C ALA A 555 0.87 -26.78 -1.07
N ARG A 556 0.41 -28.04 -1.30
CA ARG A 556 1.32 -29.19 -1.20
C ARG A 556 2.51 -28.90 -2.12
N PRO A 557 3.77 -28.92 -1.62
CA PRO A 557 4.92 -28.63 -2.45
C PRO A 557 4.89 -29.49 -3.69
N LYS A 558 4.88 -28.84 -4.86
CA LYS A 558 4.82 -29.56 -6.12
C LYS A 558 6.20 -30.17 -6.36
N VAL A 559 6.20 -31.44 -6.73
CA VAL A 559 7.41 -32.12 -7.19
C VAL A 559 7.62 -31.68 -8.63
N ALA A 560 8.65 -30.88 -8.89
CA ALA A 560 8.91 -30.37 -10.22
C ALA A 560 9.90 -31.32 -10.94
N PRO A 561 9.51 -31.92 -12.08
CA PRO A 561 10.37 -32.83 -12.84
C PRO A 561 11.26 -32.04 -13.79
N TYR A 562 12.50 -31.74 -13.38
CA TYR A 562 13.45 -31.06 -14.27
C TYR A 562 14.22 -32.10 -15.09
N PRO A 563 14.44 -31.86 -16.39
CA PRO A 563 15.00 -32.83 -17.33
C PRO A 563 16.44 -33.28 -17.03
N PHE A 564 17.12 -32.65 -16.07
CA PHE A 564 18.54 -32.91 -15.77
C PHE A 564 18.83 -33.15 -14.29
N THR A 565 17.80 -33.24 -13.44
CA THR A 565 17.97 -33.50 -12.00
C THR A 565 17.60 -34.95 -11.68
N THR A 566 18.52 -35.72 -11.10
CA THR A 566 18.20 -37.06 -10.55
C THR A 566 17.32 -36.98 -9.31
N LEU A 567 17.32 -35.84 -8.61
CA LEU A 567 16.46 -35.54 -7.47
C LEU A 567 15.46 -34.46 -7.86
N ARG A 568 14.16 -34.77 -7.77
CA ARG A 568 13.09 -33.80 -8.04
C ARG A 568 12.98 -32.85 -6.85
N PRO A 569 13.31 -31.55 -6.99
CA PRO A 569 13.22 -30.63 -5.88
C PRO A 569 11.75 -30.28 -5.60
N HIS A 570 11.48 -29.92 -4.36
CA HIS A 570 10.15 -29.50 -3.94
C HIS A 570 10.05 -27.97 -4.03
N LEU A 571 9.03 -27.48 -4.74
CA LEU A 571 8.74 -26.05 -4.85
C LEU A 571 7.52 -25.71 -3.98
N GLY A 572 7.66 -24.67 -3.16
CA GLY A 572 6.61 -24.11 -2.32
C GLY A 572 6.35 -22.65 -2.67
N MET A 573 5.07 -22.24 -2.63
CA MET A 573 4.67 -20.86 -2.92
C MET A 573 4.23 -20.16 -1.64
N VAL A 574 4.86 -19.02 -1.35
CA VAL A 574 4.48 -18.10 -0.29
C VAL A 574 3.79 -16.90 -0.94
N LEU A 575 2.51 -16.68 -0.64
CA LEU A 575 1.79 -15.50 -1.11
C LEU A 575 1.74 -14.47 0.03
N TYR A 576 1.82 -13.20 -0.33
CA TYR A 576 1.78 -12.05 0.58
C TYR A 576 0.45 -11.29 0.46
N ASP A 577 0.23 -10.27 1.29
CA ASP A 577 -1.01 -9.49 1.34
C ASP A 577 -1.12 -8.41 0.25
N ASP A 578 0.00 -8.11 -0.40
CA ASP A 578 0.18 -7.30 -1.61
C ASP A 578 -0.05 -8.09 -2.92
N TYR A 579 -0.50 -9.34 -2.82
CA TYR A 579 -0.70 -10.28 -3.92
C TYR A 579 0.57 -10.84 -4.57
N GLU A 580 1.75 -10.52 -4.04
CA GLU A 580 3.00 -11.07 -4.56
C GLU A 580 3.24 -12.52 -4.12
N GLN A 581 3.76 -13.32 -5.06
CA GLN A 581 4.05 -14.74 -4.88
C GLN A 581 5.55 -14.99 -4.96
N ILE A 582 6.12 -15.35 -3.82
CA ILE A 582 7.53 -15.74 -3.73
C ILE A 582 7.63 -17.25 -3.77
N ALA A 583 8.41 -17.74 -4.72
CA ALA A 583 8.69 -19.16 -4.88
C ALA A 583 9.93 -19.56 -4.07
N VAL A 584 9.76 -20.58 -3.23
CA VAL A 584 10.80 -21.13 -2.36
C VAL A 584 11.07 -22.57 -2.78
N ALA A 585 12.33 -22.91 -3.04
CA ALA A 585 12.74 -24.26 -3.41
C ALA A 585 13.52 -24.95 -2.28
N ASP A 586 13.21 -26.23 -2.03
CA ASP A 586 14.06 -27.13 -1.26
C ASP A 586 15.19 -27.61 -2.17
N LEU A 587 16.41 -27.14 -1.90
CA LEU A 587 17.60 -27.60 -2.58
C LEU A 587 18.01 -28.93 -1.90
N PRO A 588 17.98 -30.09 -2.61
CA PRO A 588 18.45 -31.35 -2.08
C PRO A 588 19.86 -31.16 -1.53
N GLY A 589 20.05 -31.66 -0.31
CA GLY A 589 21.32 -31.55 0.39
C GLY A 589 22.41 -32.14 -0.48
N LEU A 590 23.42 -31.35 -0.75
CA LEU A 590 24.62 -31.83 -1.40
C LEU A 590 25.18 -32.94 -0.49
N ILE A 591 25.32 -34.13 -1.04
CA ILE A 591 25.78 -35.30 -0.32
C ILE A 591 27.31 -35.21 -0.29
N GLU A 592 27.93 -35.56 0.84
CA GLU A 592 29.38 -35.79 0.92
C GLU A 592 29.80 -36.67 -0.27
N ASP A 593 30.79 -36.23 -1.04
CA ASP A 593 31.30 -36.81 -2.32
C ASP A 593 30.69 -36.31 -3.65
N SER A 594 29.86 -35.25 -3.67
CA SER A 594 29.34 -34.67 -4.91
C SER A 594 30.42 -34.14 -5.88
N HIS A 595 31.60 -33.77 -5.37
CA HIS A 595 32.74 -33.30 -6.17
C HIS A 595 33.36 -34.38 -7.08
N LYS A 596 33.17 -35.68 -6.79
CA LYS A 596 33.81 -36.78 -7.54
C LYS A 596 32.92 -37.44 -8.59
N ASN A 597 31.61 -37.17 -8.63
CA ASN A 597 30.69 -37.84 -9.55
C ASN A 597 29.92 -36.87 -10.47
N ARG A 598 30.54 -36.62 -11.63
CA ARG A 598 29.97 -36.35 -12.97
C ARG A 598 28.64 -35.55 -13.02
N GLY A 599 28.75 -34.25 -13.24
CA GLY A 599 27.77 -33.41 -13.97
C GLY A 599 26.47 -33.01 -13.26
N LEU A 600 26.02 -33.76 -12.26
CA LEU A 600 24.68 -33.62 -11.66
C LEU A 600 24.57 -32.51 -10.60
N GLY A 601 25.61 -32.32 -9.78
CA GLY A 601 25.64 -31.26 -8.76
C GLY A 601 25.81 -29.86 -9.34
N ILE A 602 26.58 -29.74 -10.44
CA ILE A 602 26.89 -28.46 -11.06
C ILE A 602 25.66 -27.83 -11.74
N MET A 603 24.85 -28.62 -12.44
CA MET A 603 23.61 -28.13 -13.05
C MET A 603 22.57 -27.76 -11.99
N PHE A 604 22.55 -28.49 -10.86
CA PHE A 604 21.65 -28.20 -9.75
C PHE A 604 22.01 -26.88 -9.03
N LEU A 605 23.29 -26.66 -8.75
CA LEU A 605 23.77 -25.43 -8.12
C LEU A 605 23.73 -24.22 -9.07
N LYS A 606 23.78 -24.40 -10.40
CA LYS A 606 23.40 -23.35 -11.38
C LYS A 606 21.96 -22.85 -11.21
N HIS A 607 21.05 -23.64 -10.62
CA HIS A 607 19.72 -23.15 -10.26
C HIS A 607 19.75 -22.34 -8.96
N ALA A 608 20.61 -22.70 -8.00
CA ALA A 608 20.86 -21.92 -6.79
C ALA A 608 21.51 -20.55 -7.09
N GLU A 609 22.39 -20.48 -8.10
CA GLU A 609 22.94 -19.21 -8.64
C GLU A 609 21.88 -18.26 -9.21
N ARG A 610 20.65 -18.72 -9.43
CA ARG A 610 19.55 -17.89 -9.92
C ARG A 610 18.53 -17.56 -8.83
N CYS A 611 18.67 -18.10 -7.61
CA CYS A 611 17.87 -17.73 -6.45
C CYS A 611 18.32 -16.37 -5.91
N ALA A 612 17.38 -15.51 -5.55
CA ALA A 612 17.68 -14.22 -4.98
C ALA A 612 18.46 -14.31 -3.67
N ALA A 613 17.99 -15.18 -2.77
CA ALA A 613 18.66 -15.45 -1.51
C ALA A 613 18.80 -16.95 -1.23
N LEU A 614 19.85 -17.29 -0.49
CA LEU A 614 20.09 -18.63 0.02
C LEU A 614 19.91 -18.64 1.54
N ILE A 615 19.11 -19.59 2.00
CA ILE A 615 18.75 -19.75 3.39
C ILE A 615 19.35 -21.05 3.92
N PHE A 616 20.24 -20.94 4.90
CA PHE A 616 20.89 -22.07 5.54
C PHE A 616 20.06 -22.56 6.70
N ILE A 617 19.69 -23.84 6.69
CA ILE A 617 18.90 -24.49 7.73
C ILE A 617 19.83 -25.42 8.51
N LEU A 618 20.10 -25.04 9.75
CA LEU A 618 20.92 -25.78 10.70
C LEU A 618 20.05 -26.55 11.69
N ASP A 619 20.48 -27.75 12.04
CA ASP A 619 19.78 -28.61 12.99
C ASP A 619 20.36 -28.45 14.40
N LEU A 620 19.60 -27.86 15.33
CA LEU A 620 20.04 -27.68 16.72
C LEU A 620 20.13 -28.99 17.52
N THR A 621 19.58 -30.10 17.01
CA THR A 621 19.69 -31.40 17.68
C THR A 621 21.06 -32.06 17.50
N ALA A 622 21.81 -31.66 16.46
CA ALA A 622 23.17 -32.15 16.23
C ALA A 622 24.13 -31.79 17.36
N GLU A 623 25.21 -32.55 17.52
CA GLU A 623 26.23 -32.31 18.55
C GLU A 623 26.87 -30.94 18.38
N GLU A 624 27.35 -30.63 17.16
CA GLU A 624 28.00 -29.36 16.82
C GLU A 624 27.33 -28.66 15.63
N PRO A 625 26.28 -27.85 15.86
CA PRO A 625 25.56 -27.15 14.78
C PRO A 625 26.41 -26.15 13.96
N TRP A 626 27.49 -25.62 14.54
CA TRP A 626 28.41 -24.71 13.84
C TRP A 626 29.27 -25.41 12.79
N GLU A 627 29.61 -26.69 12.99
CA GLU A 627 30.34 -27.47 11.98
C GLU A 627 29.49 -27.71 10.73
N GLN A 628 28.17 -27.90 10.91
CA GLN A 628 27.24 -28.00 9.79
C GLN A 628 27.29 -26.77 8.89
N PHE A 629 27.38 -25.57 9.48
CA PHE A 629 27.52 -24.34 8.70
C PHE A 629 28.83 -24.29 7.93
N ASN A 630 29.95 -24.66 8.57
CA ASN A 630 31.26 -24.68 7.92
C ASN A 630 31.31 -25.67 6.76
N ILE A 631 30.71 -26.85 6.91
CA ILE A 631 30.61 -27.85 5.83
C ILE A 631 29.84 -27.26 4.65
N LEU A 632 28.63 -26.73 4.89
CA LEU A 632 27.79 -26.16 3.83
C LEU A 632 28.44 -24.95 3.15
N ARG A 633 29.18 -24.13 3.91
CA ARG A 633 29.89 -22.96 3.39
C ARG A 633 31.06 -23.38 2.50
N ASN A 634 31.91 -24.29 2.97
CA ASN A 634 33.04 -24.81 2.19
C ASN A 634 32.57 -25.45 0.87
N GLU A 635 31.39 -26.06 0.88
CA GLU A 635 30.83 -26.70 -0.30
C GLU A 635 30.33 -25.69 -1.35
N ILE A 636 29.74 -24.58 -0.90
CA ILE A 636 29.33 -23.48 -1.78
C ILE A 636 30.56 -22.72 -2.31
N ASP A 637 31.56 -22.48 -1.45
CA ASP A 637 32.85 -21.86 -1.82
C ASP A 637 33.56 -22.66 -2.93
N GLN A 638 33.52 -23.99 -2.86
CA GLN A 638 34.09 -24.87 -3.88
C GLN A 638 33.34 -24.83 -5.22
N PHE A 639 32.08 -24.39 -5.23
CA PHE A 639 31.28 -24.33 -6.43
C PHE A 639 31.39 -22.99 -7.16
N SER A 640 31.22 -21.88 -6.45
CA SER A 640 31.25 -20.54 -7.05
C SER A 640 31.57 -19.49 -5.99
N ALA A 641 32.68 -18.78 -6.16
CA ALA A 641 33.07 -17.67 -5.28
C ALA A 641 31.99 -16.58 -5.20
N THR A 642 31.20 -16.41 -6.28
CA THR A 642 30.15 -15.38 -6.35
C THR A 642 28.91 -15.70 -5.53
N LEU A 643 28.67 -16.97 -5.17
CA LEU A 643 27.52 -17.37 -4.36
C LEU A 643 27.67 -17.01 -2.88
N CYS A 644 28.91 -16.95 -2.40
CA CYS A 644 29.20 -16.64 -0.99
C CYS A 644 29.04 -15.15 -0.65
N ASP A 645 29.03 -14.29 -1.67
CA ASP A 645 28.79 -12.85 -1.52
C ASP A 645 27.30 -12.48 -1.43
N ARG A 646 26.38 -13.43 -1.66
CA ARG A 646 24.93 -13.18 -1.59
C ARG A 646 24.44 -13.05 -0.15
N SER A 647 23.24 -12.47 -0.01
CA SER A 647 22.56 -12.36 1.28
C SER A 647 22.31 -13.74 1.90
N ILE A 648 23.13 -14.11 2.89
CA ILE A 648 23.04 -15.35 3.65
C ILE A 648 22.11 -15.15 4.85
N LEU A 649 21.04 -15.95 4.92
CA LEU A 649 20.18 -16.01 6.10
C LEU A 649 20.35 -17.37 6.81
N ILE A 650 20.66 -17.35 8.11
CA ILE A 650 20.85 -18.57 8.91
C ILE A 650 19.60 -18.84 9.75
N ILE A 651 19.07 -20.04 9.61
CA ILE A 651 17.94 -20.57 10.36
C ILE A 651 18.43 -21.67 11.29
N ALA A 652 18.17 -21.51 12.58
CA ALA A 652 18.36 -22.56 13.57
C ALA A 652 17.03 -23.28 13.82
N ASN A 653 16.87 -24.49 13.27
CA ASN A 653 15.61 -25.24 13.32
C ASN A 653 15.58 -26.24 14.51
N LYS A 654 14.38 -26.76 14.80
CA LYS A 654 14.08 -27.73 15.89
C LYS A 654 14.25 -27.19 17.32
N ILE A 655 13.94 -25.92 17.55
CA ILE A 655 13.92 -25.32 18.91
C ILE A 655 12.89 -25.96 19.86
N ASP A 656 11.97 -26.78 19.33
CA ASP A 656 10.98 -27.52 20.12
C ASP A 656 11.61 -28.68 20.93
N VAL A 657 12.85 -29.05 20.66
CA VAL A 657 13.55 -30.12 21.37
C VAL A 657 14.26 -29.56 22.62
N PRO A 658 14.10 -30.20 23.81
CA PRO A 658 14.77 -29.76 25.03
C PRO A 658 16.30 -29.83 24.92
N GLY A 659 17.01 -28.88 25.53
CA GLY A 659 18.48 -28.78 25.47
C GLY A 659 19.04 -28.01 24.27
N THR A 660 18.19 -27.47 23.40
CA THR A 660 18.62 -26.69 22.22
C THR A 660 18.94 -25.23 22.52
N GLU A 661 18.48 -24.68 23.65
CA GLU A 661 18.73 -23.28 24.06
C GLU A 661 20.22 -22.99 24.31
N GLU A 662 20.92 -23.88 25.00
CA GLU A 662 22.36 -23.75 25.25
C GLU A 662 23.17 -23.82 23.95
N LYS A 663 22.77 -24.72 23.04
CA LYS A 663 23.40 -24.87 21.72
C LYS A 663 23.16 -23.64 20.84
N LEU A 664 21.98 -23.04 20.92
CA LEU A 664 21.66 -21.80 20.20
C LEU A 664 22.54 -20.62 20.66
N ASN A 665 22.81 -20.51 21.96
CA ASN A 665 23.68 -19.47 22.50
C ASN A 665 25.12 -19.66 22.01
N LYS A 666 25.66 -20.89 22.08
CA LYS A 666 26.99 -21.22 21.55
C LYS A 666 27.10 -20.97 20.03
N LEU A 667 26.05 -21.27 19.27
CA LEU A 667 25.99 -21.01 17.83
C LEU A 667 26.06 -19.50 17.53
N LYS A 668 25.33 -18.67 18.29
CA LYS A 668 25.37 -17.20 18.15
C LYS A 668 26.74 -16.62 18.47
N GLU A 669 27.40 -17.12 19.52
CA GLU A 669 28.75 -16.71 19.91
C GLU A 669 29.80 -17.05 18.85
N LYS A 670 29.70 -18.23 18.22
CA LYS A 670 30.68 -18.69 17.23
C LYS A 670 30.51 -18.04 15.85
N LEU A 671 29.28 -17.82 15.39
CA LEU A 671 29.04 -17.40 13.99
C LEU A 671 28.95 -15.88 13.78
N ASN A 672 28.70 -15.06 14.81
CA ASN A 672 28.57 -13.59 14.70
C ASN A 672 27.66 -13.09 13.54
N LEU A 673 26.73 -13.93 13.07
CA LEU A 673 25.82 -13.69 11.95
C LEU A 673 24.36 -13.67 12.45
N PRO A 674 23.44 -13.01 11.72
CA PRO A 674 22.03 -12.99 12.08
C PRO A 674 21.42 -14.40 11.98
N ILE A 675 21.00 -14.95 13.12
CA ILE A 675 20.42 -16.30 13.24
C ILE A 675 18.97 -16.20 13.70
N ILE A 676 18.05 -16.82 12.93
CA ILE A 676 16.63 -16.90 13.27
C ILE A 676 16.31 -18.29 13.84
N PRO A 677 15.98 -18.38 15.14
CA PRO A 677 15.53 -19.64 15.75
C PRO A 677 14.07 -19.93 15.38
N ILE A 678 13.79 -21.10 14.79
CA ILE A 678 12.45 -21.53 14.40
C ILE A 678 12.14 -22.97 14.82
N SER A 679 10.84 -23.29 14.92
CA SER A 679 10.36 -24.67 14.88
C SER A 679 9.45 -24.85 13.68
N ALA A 680 9.95 -25.54 12.64
CA ALA A 680 9.14 -25.87 11.48
C ALA A 680 7.94 -26.79 11.80
N LYS A 681 8.06 -27.62 12.85
CA LYS A 681 7.02 -28.58 13.26
C LYS A 681 5.87 -27.90 14.01
N VAL A 682 6.19 -27.00 14.93
CA VAL A 682 5.21 -26.30 15.78
C VAL A 682 4.73 -24.99 15.13
N GLY A 683 5.51 -24.42 14.21
CA GLY A 683 5.23 -23.13 13.57
C GLY A 683 5.75 -21.92 14.35
N THR A 684 6.56 -22.14 15.39
CA THR A 684 7.18 -21.08 16.21
C THR A 684 8.15 -20.26 15.37
N ASN A 685 8.03 -18.93 15.43
CA ASN A 685 8.85 -17.93 14.70
C ASN A 685 8.84 -18.01 13.15
N VAL A 686 8.02 -18.88 12.54
CA VAL A 686 7.91 -18.96 11.07
C VAL A 686 7.41 -17.64 10.46
N GLY A 687 6.58 -16.87 11.17
CA GLY A 687 6.14 -15.55 10.71
C GLY A 687 7.25 -14.50 10.63
N ILE A 688 8.31 -14.62 11.44
CA ILE A 688 9.49 -13.75 11.36
C ILE A 688 10.30 -14.12 10.12
N LEU A 689 10.52 -15.41 9.91
CA LEU A 689 11.18 -15.92 8.71
C LEU A 689 10.52 -15.42 7.42
N LEU A 690 9.18 -15.49 7.34
CA LEU A 690 8.44 -15.04 6.15
C LEU A 690 8.60 -13.53 5.87
N LYS A 691 8.81 -12.71 6.90
CA LYS A 691 9.10 -11.28 6.71
C LYS A 691 10.51 -11.07 6.18
N GLU A 692 11.50 -11.77 6.74
CA GLU A 692 12.89 -11.67 6.28
C GLU A 692 13.06 -12.17 4.84
N ILE A 693 12.36 -13.24 4.47
CA ILE A 693 12.24 -13.73 3.09
C ILE A 693 11.74 -12.63 2.14
N ARG A 694 10.77 -11.82 2.57
CA ARG A 694 10.23 -10.72 1.76
C ARG A 694 11.24 -9.58 1.62
N ILE A 695 11.88 -9.18 2.71
CA ILE A 695 12.90 -8.13 2.73
C ILE A 695 14.04 -8.47 1.77
N LEU A 696 14.52 -9.72 1.81
CA LEU A 696 15.60 -10.19 0.94
C LEU A 696 15.18 -10.15 -0.54
N TYR A 697 13.93 -10.49 -0.83
CA TYR A 697 13.39 -10.44 -2.18
C TYR A 697 13.27 -9.01 -2.70
N ASP A 698 12.71 -8.09 -1.91
CA ASP A 698 12.48 -6.69 -2.30
C ASP A 698 13.81 -5.98 -2.60
N LYS A 699 14.84 -6.18 -1.77
CA LYS A 699 16.18 -5.62 -1.98
C LYS A 699 16.78 -6.02 -3.33
N GLU A 700 16.63 -7.28 -3.71
CA GLU A 700 17.16 -7.74 -4.99
C GLU A 700 16.40 -7.18 -6.19
N VAL A 701 15.08 -7.01 -6.07
CA VAL A 701 14.27 -6.37 -7.10
C VAL A 701 14.70 -4.91 -7.29
N GLU A 702 14.93 -4.17 -6.20
CA GLU A 702 15.44 -2.80 -6.23
C GLU A 702 16.84 -2.70 -6.87
N GLU A 703 17.77 -3.59 -6.50
CA GLU A 703 19.12 -3.65 -7.08
C GLU A 703 19.11 -3.95 -8.59
N LYS A 704 18.18 -4.79 -9.06
CA LYS A 704 18.00 -5.07 -10.50
C LYS A 704 17.45 -3.86 -11.24
N ASN A 705 16.43 -3.20 -10.68
CA ASN A 705 15.82 -2.03 -11.29
C ASN A 705 16.79 -0.86 -11.39
N THR A 706 17.65 -0.66 -10.38
CA THR A 706 18.68 0.40 -10.39
C THR A 706 19.77 0.13 -11.42
N LYS A 707 20.22 -1.12 -11.60
CA LYS A 707 21.18 -1.47 -12.66
C LYS A 707 20.61 -1.24 -14.06
N MET A 708 19.35 -1.61 -14.31
CA MET A 708 18.68 -1.36 -15.59
C MET A 708 18.52 0.14 -15.90
N LEU A 709 18.30 0.98 -14.88
CA LEU A 709 18.19 2.42 -15.07
C LEU A 709 19.54 3.03 -15.45
N MET A 710 20.64 2.57 -14.86
CA MET A 710 21.99 3.01 -15.21
C MET A 710 22.40 2.59 -16.63
N GLU A 711 22.06 1.37 -17.05
CA GLU A 711 22.34 0.86 -18.42
C GLU A 711 21.48 1.53 -19.52
N LYS A 712 20.38 2.20 -19.15
CA LYS A 712 19.55 2.99 -20.09
C LYS A 712 20.00 4.45 -20.23
N GLU A 713 20.81 4.95 -19.30
CA GLU A 713 21.36 6.32 -19.32
C GLU A 713 22.73 6.40 -20.02
N GLU A 714 23.43 5.26 -20.19
CA GLU A 714 24.60 5.08 -21.06
C GLU A 714 24.20 4.71 -22.50
#